data_AF-A0A2I0M9U7-F1
#
_entry.id   AF-A0A2I0M9U7-F1
#
_cell.length_a   1.000
_cell.length_b   1.000
_cell.length_c   1.000
_cell.angle_alpha   90.00
_cell.angle_beta   90.00
_cell.angle_gamma   90.00
#
_symmetry.space_group_name_H-M   'P 1'
#
loop_
_entity.id
_entity.type
_entity.pdbx_description
1 polymer ?
#
loop_
_entity_poly.entity_id
_entity_poly.type
_entity_poly.pdbx_seq_one_letter_code
_entity_poly.pdbx_strand_id
1 'polypeptide(L)'
;MATGSHSNSSSVSVAAHAFAAEIPDFLTEEECKLIIHLAQLKGLQKSQILPTDDYEEAMEMIEISQMDIFNLLDHNQDGQLQLKEVLTHTRLGNGRWMTPENIREMYTAVKADPDGNGVLSLEEFKRLNIRDFHKYMGSQKVKMSDLVRNSQHTWLYQGEGAHQVMRAIRQRVMRLTRLPPEIVEHSEPLQVVRYDQGGHYHAHMDSGPVFPETACSHTKLVANESAPFETSCRYVTVLFYLNNVTGGGETVFPIADNRTYEEMSLIQNDVDLRDTRKNCDKGNLRVKPQQGTAVFWYNYLSDGEGWVGELDDFALHGGCLVTQGTKWIANNWINVDPNPEAFCALAGGDGRLLIFALGHPGATAELRLFEGAVRGLSWATHPGLPSDTAALLASGPDGEMLWLDVTHRSGQAPCVRLMRRYLLPPCRQRWHTCATFLPQGGLLVCGDRQGSLLLFPCSSSPGLAAGSTGIADGSTSPANEGSGSELELSCLLQKEALPIEAPLSVLFGLHGKTGVTSVTCHGGYIYSTGRDGCYRQLRLQDQQLEVLQKHRPCKGLQWLEELRFTPDGDLLVLGFHADNFVVWSSRTGENLHCIPCGGGHRSWSYCSSPSSENFAFVKCGDVMLCHRQPEPCEQQVLLSSLHGREITCVRRLGTVEVPGHAALNVFVTGSEDTTACVLALSERSRAAVPLTRLSDHISSVRALALAKPAGPSTKGVSTLLFSAGGRAQIECYRLLCAADPASESAVACQVTHVASHRLDEHWEWKKNRHKLIKMDPETRYMSLSVIPGTSSEQLPTPWEFLAAACSDGSVRVFGLLEAARKLVLVAESFHHQRCVLKVEAFLHTRAGGERRHLLCSAATDGSVAFWDITSPIKDAVDALHRGEGEMQPLALGTPLLTVSLGEGTAGTCLRVLERVARPCAHAAHVTGIRVLRPDLLLSASVDQRLTLWRRGPGGLDVLSTTFFHVPDLAELDCWEVTEAGGVLSYCCVLCGQGLEVLRGTCPPEPPPLEAPQ
;
A
#
# COMPACT_ATOMS: atom_id res chain seq x y z
N MET A 1 24.72 13.06 43.32
CA MET A 1 23.60 13.51 44.19
C MET A 1 22.61 14.28 43.34
N ALA A 2 21.44 13.69 43.08
CA ALA A 2 20.15 14.36 42.91
C ALA A 2 19.11 13.23 42.87
N THR A 3 18.24 13.18 43.88
CA THR A 3 17.16 12.21 44.08
C THR A 3 15.83 12.84 43.64
N GLY A 4 14.96 12.13 42.91
CA GLY A 4 13.57 12.56 42.76
C GLY A 4 12.73 11.87 41.68
N SER A 5 11.77 11.06 42.16
CA SER A 5 10.49 10.59 41.58
C SER A 5 10.45 9.76 40.28
N HIS A 6 9.95 8.53 40.45
CA HIS A 6 9.41 7.63 39.44
C HIS A 6 8.18 8.22 38.72
N SER A 7 8.25 8.28 37.39
CA SER A 7 7.10 8.10 36.49
C SER A 7 7.56 7.21 35.33
N ASN A 8 6.87 6.09 35.12
CA ASN A 8 7.12 5.15 34.03
C ASN A 8 6.82 5.81 32.68
N SER A 9 7.84 6.38 32.06
CA SER A 9 7.88 6.70 30.64
C SER A 9 9.19 6.14 30.10
N SER A 10 9.11 5.03 29.36
CA SER A 10 10.26 4.48 28.62
C SER A 10 10.58 5.39 27.44
N SER A 11 11.26 6.50 27.74
CA SER A 11 11.88 7.36 26.75
C SER A 11 13.22 6.75 26.35
N VAL A 12 13.28 6.12 25.17
CA VAL A 12 14.56 5.76 24.54
C VAL A 12 15.11 7.02 23.89
N SER A 13 16.05 7.70 24.56
CA SER A 13 16.86 8.74 23.95
C SER A 13 17.88 8.09 23.03
N VAL A 14 17.70 8.19 21.71
CA VAL A 14 18.73 7.80 20.74
C VAL A 14 19.78 8.91 20.72
N ALA A 15 20.85 8.73 21.48
CA ALA A 15 22.06 9.52 21.30
C ALA A 15 22.63 9.22 19.91
N ALA A 16 23.11 10.25 19.21
CA ALA A 16 23.92 10.08 18.02
C ALA A 16 25.15 9.22 18.39
N HIS A 17 25.24 8.02 17.81
CA HIS A 17 26.27 7.00 17.97
C HIS A 17 26.29 6.22 19.30
N ALA A 18 25.20 5.49 19.60
CA ALA A 18 25.32 4.28 20.42
C ALA A 18 25.70 3.09 19.53
N PHE A 19 26.89 2.54 19.71
CA PHE A 19 27.44 1.44 18.90
C PHE A 19 26.60 0.14 19.03
N ALA A 20 26.16 -0.19 20.25
CA ALA A 20 25.30 -1.35 20.53
C ALA A 20 24.18 -1.00 21.52
N ALA A 21 23.00 -1.61 21.38
CA ALA A 21 21.85 -1.43 22.25
C ALA A 21 21.30 -2.77 22.77
N GLU A 22 21.05 -2.83 24.08
CA GLU A 22 20.33 -3.93 24.73
C GLU A 22 18.83 -3.57 24.84
N ILE A 23 17.97 -4.49 24.41
CA ILE A 23 16.51 -4.29 24.34
C ILE A 23 15.84 -5.42 25.13
N PRO A 24 15.44 -5.18 26.39
CA PRO A 24 14.76 -6.18 27.19
C PRO A 24 13.35 -6.47 26.63
N ASP A 25 12.84 -7.66 26.92
CA ASP A 25 11.47 -8.10 26.59
C ASP A 25 11.08 -7.98 25.10
N PHE A 26 12.05 -8.11 24.19
CA PHE A 26 11.81 -8.05 22.75
C PHE A 26 11.01 -9.27 22.24
N LEU A 27 11.28 -10.45 22.80
CA LEU A 27 10.54 -11.69 22.57
C LEU A 27 9.84 -12.14 23.85
N THR A 28 8.62 -12.68 23.71
CA THR A 28 7.93 -13.32 24.84
C THR A 28 8.55 -14.69 25.14
N GLU A 29 8.32 -15.21 26.34
CA GLU A 29 8.81 -16.54 26.73
C GLU A 29 8.27 -17.65 25.81
N GLU A 30 7.01 -17.54 25.39
CA GLU A 30 6.34 -18.48 24.50
C GLU A 30 6.98 -18.50 23.12
N GLU A 31 7.32 -17.32 22.58
CA GLU A 31 7.99 -17.19 21.29
C GLU A 31 9.38 -17.80 21.32
N CYS A 32 10.14 -17.55 22.39
CA CYS A 32 11.44 -18.16 22.62
C CYS A 32 11.36 -19.70 22.62
N LYS A 33 10.40 -20.27 23.36
CA LYS A 33 10.16 -21.73 23.42
C LYS A 33 9.79 -22.30 22.04
N LEU A 34 8.97 -21.59 21.27
CA LEU A 34 8.58 -22.00 19.93
C LEU A 34 9.78 -22.03 18.95
N ILE A 35 10.63 -20.99 18.96
CA ILE A 35 11.82 -20.92 18.09
C ILE A 35 12.74 -22.12 18.37
N ILE A 36 12.99 -22.41 19.66
CA ILE A 36 13.80 -23.57 20.06
C ILE A 36 13.15 -24.87 19.56
N HIS A 37 11.83 -25.02 19.68
CA HIS A 37 11.13 -26.21 19.22
C HIS A 37 11.23 -26.40 17.70
N LEU A 38 11.03 -25.33 16.92
CA LEU A 38 11.17 -25.36 15.46
C LEU A 38 12.61 -25.71 15.04
N ALA A 39 13.61 -25.18 15.75
CA ALA A 39 15.02 -25.50 15.51
C ALA A 39 15.32 -26.99 15.80
N GLN A 40 14.77 -27.55 16.88
CA GLN A 40 14.90 -28.97 17.21
C GLN A 40 14.23 -29.87 16.17
N LEU A 41 13.05 -29.50 15.68
CA LEU A 41 12.34 -30.24 14.63
C LEU A 41 13.11 -30.26 13.31
N LYS A 42 13.74 -29.14 12.93
CA LYS A 42 14.56 -29.05 11.72
C LYS A 42 15.86 -29.85 11.84
N GLY A 43 16.37 -30.04 13.05
CA GLY A 43 17.65 -30.68 13.33
C GLY A 43 18.79 -29.66 13.36
N LEU A 44 19.72 -29.88 14.29
CA LEU A 44 20.89 -29.02 14.52
C LEU A 44 22.15 -29.68 13.96
N GLN A 45 22.99 -28.88 13.31
CA GLN A 45 24.29 -29.30 12.78
C GLN A 45 25.41 -28.72 13.65
N LYS A 46 26.48 -29.49 13.87
CA LYS A 46 27.66 -28.99 14.59
C LYS A 46 28.36 -27.92 13.75
N SER A 47 28.92 -26.89 14.39
CA SER A 47 29.73 -25.88 13.69
C SER A 47 30.87 -26.57 12.92
N GLN A 48 30.92 -26.36 11.61
CA GLN A 48 31.91 -26.97 10.72
C GLN A 48 33.30 -26.36 10.96
N ILE A 49 34.30 -27.23 10.95
CA ILE A 49 35.70 -26.90 10.67
C ILE A 49 35.75 -26.75 9.14
N LEU A 50 36.33 -25.67 8.61
CA LEU A 50 36.51 -25.50 7.15
C LEU A 50 37.01 -26.82 6.53
N PRO A 51 36.38 -27.35 5.46
CA PRO A 51 36.94 -28.46 4.72
C PRO A 51 38.32 -28.04 4.20
N THR A 52 39.34 -28.82 4.51
CA THR A 52 40.72 -28.59 4.05
C THR A 52 40.84 -28.59 2.53
N ASP A 53 39.91 -29.24 1.83
CA ASP A 53 40.03 -29.56 0.41
C ASP A 53 39.69 -28.36 -0.50
N ASP A 54 38.73 -27.50 -0.13
CA ASP A 54 38.34 -26.31 -0.95
C ASP A 54 39.34 -25.14 -0.78
N TYR A 55 40.03 -25.07 0.37
CA TYR A 55 41.10 -24.10 0.62
C TYR A 55 42.40 -24.45 -0.12
N GLU A 56 42.64 -25.75 -0.37
CA GLU A 56 43.78 -26.25 -1.14
C GLU A 56 43.73 -25.80 -2.60
N GLU A 57 42.56 -25.89 -3.25
CA GLU A 57 42.39 -25.43 -4.64
C GLU A 57 42.47 -23.90 -4.76
N ALA A 58 41.93 -23.14 -3.79
CA ALA A 58 41.96 -21.68 -3.80
C ALA A 58 43.36 -21.08 -3.57
N MET A 59 44.18 -21.68 -2.69
CA MET A 59 45.57 -21.24 -2.49
C MET A 59 46.51 -21.64 -3.64
N GLU A 60 46.20 -22.69 -4.40
CA GLU A 60 46.97 -23.08 -5.60
C GLU A 60 46.75 -22.14 -6.79
N MET A 61 45.63 -21.41 -6.83
CA MET A 61 45.30 -20.46 -7.92
C MET A 61 45.95 -19.07 -7.75
N ILE A 62 46.65 -18.82 -6.64
CA ILE A 62 47.24 -17.53 -6.30
C ILE A 62 48.78 -17.65 -6.32
N GLU A 63 49.43 -17.17 -7.38
CA GLU A 63 50.91 -17.08 -7.47
C GLU A 63 51.44 -15.88 -6.64
N ILE A 64 51.41 -15.98 -5.31
CA ILE A 64 52.09 -15.00 -4.43
C ILE A 64 53.51 -15.50 -4.11
N SER A 65 54.51 -14.63 -4.24
CA SER A 65 55.89 -15.00 -3.92
C SER A 65 56.08 -15.15 -2.40
N GLN A 66 56.95 -16.08 -1.96
CA GLN A 66 57.28 -16.24 -0.53
C GLN A 66 57.82 -14.95 0.11
N MET A 67 58.35 -14.02 -0.70
CA MET A 67 58.80 -12.71 -0.24
C MET A 67 57.62 -11.81 0.13
N ASP A 68 56.56 -11.82 -0.68
CA ASP A 68 55.36 -11.01 -0.44
C ASP A 68 54.61 -11.49 0.80
N ILE A 69 54.56 -12.80 1.02
CA ILE A 69 54.01 -13.39 2.25
C ILE A 69 54.86 -13.00 3.47
N PHE A 70 56.19 -13.04 3.36
CA PHE A 70 57.07 -12.63 4.45
C PHE A 70 56.86 -11.15 4.81
N ASN A 71 56.83 -10.27 3.81
CA ASN A 71 56.61 -8.83 4.01
C ASN A 71 55.21 -8.52 4.55
N LEU A 72 54.19 -9.33 4.21
CA LEU A 72 52.84 -9.20 4.75
C LEU A 72 52.79 -9.56 6.24
N LEU A 73 53.56 -10.58 6.64
CA LEU A 73 53.61 -11.04 8.02
C LEU A 73 54.54 -10.19 8.90
N ASP A 74 55.57 -9.57 8.35
CA ASP A 74 56.56 -8.72 9.03
C ASP A 74 56.01 -7.30 9.29
N HIS A 75 55.12 -7.19 10.27
CA HIS A 75 54.37 -5.96 10.55
C HIS A 75 55.29 -4.83 11.06
N ASN A 76 56.37 -5.17 11.80
CA ASN A 76 57.30 -4.16 12.30
C ASN A 76 58.45 -3.85 11.31
N GLN A 77 58.53 -4.59 10.19
CA GLN A 77 59.50 -4.46 9.12
C GLN A 77 60.96 -4.62 9.60
N ASP A 78 61.20 -5.46 10.61
CA ASP A 78 62.53 -5.70 11.18
C ASP A 78 63.29 -6.84 10.46
N GLY A 79 62.66 -7.50 9.49
CA GLY A 79 63.23 -8.59 8.72
C GLY A 79 63.26 -9.93 9.45
N GLN A 80 62.57 -10.05 10.60
CA GLN A 80 62.45 -11.25 11.41
C GLN A 80 61.00 -11.48 11.82
N LEU A 81 60.40 -12.58 11.37
CA LEU A 81 59.04 -12.92 11.77
C LEU A 81 59.01 -13.41 13.22
N GLN A 82 58.53 -12.55 14.10
CA GLN A 82 58.33 -12.87 15.50
C GLN A 82 57.09 -13.75 15.69
N LEU A 83 57.08 -14.55 16.76
CA LEU A 83 55.93 -15.42 17.09
C LEU A 83 54.61 -14.63 17.16
N LYS A 84 54.66 -13.39 17.66
CA LYS A 84 53.49 -12.50 17.78
C LYS A 84 52.93 -12.11 16.42
N GLU A 85 53.79 -11.85 15.43
CA GLU A 85 53.41 -11.44 14.08
C GLU A 85 52.76 -12.59 13.31
N VAL A 86 53.33 -13.79 13.44
CA VAL A 86 52.77 -15.00 12.84
C VAL A 86 51.43 -15.37 13.50
N LEU A 87 51.29 -15.19 14.82
CA LEU A 87 50.03 -15.44 15.53
C LEU A 87 48.86 -14.57 15.04
N THR A 88 49.12 -13.34 14.62
CA THR A 88 48.08 -12.42 14.13
C THR A 88 47.40 -12.96 12.88
N HIS A 89 48.15 -13.60 11.98
CA HIS A 89 47.64 -14.09 10.69
C HIS A 89 47.26 -15.57 10.66
N THR A 90 47.84 -16.43 11.51
CA THR A 90 47.64 -17.90 11.45
C THR A 90 46.31 -18.38 12.06
N ARG A 91 45.54 -17.49 12.72
CA ARG A 91 44.33 -17.86 13.48
C ARG A 91 43.02 -17.84 12.68
N LEU A 92 43.07 -17.47 11.40
CA LEU A 92 41.88 -17.26 10.56
C LEU A 92 41.54 -18.46 9.64
N GLY A 93 42.44 -19.41 9.43
CA GLY A 93 42.35 -20.33 8.26
C GLY A 93 41.70 -21.70 8.45
N ASN A 94 41.59 -22.26 9.67
CA ASN A 94 41.20 -23.68 9.84
C ASN A 94 40.18 -23.97 10.96
N GLY A 95 39.58 -22.94 11.56
CA GLY A 95 38.61 -23.10 12.66
C GLY A 95 39.19 -23.65 13.98
N ARG A 96 40.52 -23.76 14.11
CA ARG A 96 41.24 -24.16 15.33
C ARG A 96 41.96 -22.96 15.95
N TRP A 97 41.84 -22.80 17.27
CA TRP A 97 42.52 -21.74 18.01
C TRP A 97 43.98 -22.13 18.30
N MET A 98 44.94 -21.36 17.80
CA MET A 98 46.37 -21.62 17.97
C MET A 98 46.96 -20.78 19.12
N THR A 99 47.57 -21.45 20.11
CA THR A 99 48.33 -20.78 21.18
C THR A 99 49.81 -20.63 20.82
N PRO A 100 50.55 -19.73 21.50
CA PRO A 100 52.01 -19.62 21.33
C PRO A 100 52.73 -20.96 21.49
N GLU A 101 52.28 -21.82 22.41
CA GLU A 101 52.83 -23.17 22.62
C GLU A 101 52.59 -24.07 21.41
N ASN A 102 51.38 -24.06 20.84
CA ASN A 102 51.08 -24.89 19.67
C ASN A 102 51.92 -24.49 18.44
N ILE A 103 52.20 -23.20 18.28
CA ILE A 103 53.06 -22.73 17.19
C ILE A 103 54.53 -23.11 17.44
N ARG A 104 55.02 -23.00 18.69
CA ARG A 104 56.38 -23.48 19.03
C ARG A 104 56.52 -25.00 18.82
N GLU A 105 55.51 -25.78 19.20
CA GLU A 105 55.44 -27.23 18.92
C GLU A 105 55.46 -27.52 17.42
N MET A 106 54.69 -26.74 16.64
CA MET A 106 54.64 -26.84 15.18
C MET A 106 55.99 -26.47 14.53
N TYR A 107 56.62 -25.38 14.96
CA TYR A 107 57.96 -24.96 14.50
C TYR A 107 59.00 -26.03 14.80
N THR A 108 58.93 -26.66 15.98
CA THR A 108 59.81 -27.76 16.35
C THR A 108 59.56 -29.00 15.49
N ALA A 109 58.29 -29.32 15.22
CA ALA A 109 57.90 -30.50 14.44
C ALA A 109 58.29 -30.41 12.96
N VAL A 110 58.16 -29.22 12.36
CA VAL A 110 58.53 -28.96 10.96
C VAL A 110 59.97 -28.43 10.79
N LYS A 111 60.72 -28.30 11.90
CA LYS A 111 62.08 -27.74 11.95
C LYS A 111 62.16 -26.35 11.30
N ALA A 112 61.19 -25.50 11.63
CA ALA A 112 61.04 -24.21 10.99
C ALA A 112 62.16 -23.22 11.34
N ASP A 113 62.67 -23.32 12.57
CA ASP A 113 63.73 -22.51 13.16
C ASP A 113 64.92 -23.43 13.48
N PRO A 114 65.87 -23.61 12.54
CA PRO A 114 67.01 -24.50 12.71
C PRO A 114 68.10 -23.94 13.63
N ASP A 115 68.16 -22.61 13.81
CA ASP A 115 69.17 -21.95 14.64
C ASP A 115 68.70 -21.77 16.10
N GLY A 116 67.40 -21.94 16.36
CA GLY A 116 66.78 -21.98 17.68
C GLY A 116 66.68 -20.61 18.34
N ASN A 117 66.72 -19.53 17.56
CA ASN A 117 66.69 -18.16 18.06
C ASN A 117 65.26 -17.68 18.43
N GLY A 118 64.22 -18.45 18.08
CA GLY A 118 62.83 -18.17 18.42
C GLY A 118 62.10 -17.21 17.47
N VAL A 119 62.74 -16.80 16.37
CA VAL A 119 62.20 -15.96 15.28
C VAL A 119 62.46 -16.62 13.93
N LEU A 120 61.70 -16.27 12.89
CA LEU A 120 61.91 -16.79 11.54
C LEU A 120 62.54 -15.73 10.65
N SER A 121 63.79 -15.92 10.27
CA SER A 121 64.43 -15.07 9.25
C SER A 121 63.85 -15.35 7.85
N LEU A 122 64.02 -14.40 6.93
CA LEU A 122 63.60 -14.56 5.54
C LEU A 122 64.22 -15.80 4.86
N GLU A 123 65.46 -16.15 5.21
CA GLU A 123 66.13 -17.34 4.66
C GLU A 123 65.57 -18.64 5.20
N GLU A 124 65.17 -18.66 6.47
CA GLU A 124 64.51 -19.81 7.10
C GLU A 124 63.10 -19.97 6.55
N PHE A 125 62.35 -18.87 6.42
CA PHE A 125 61.00 -18.85 5.87
C PHE A 125 60.95 -19.38 4.42
N LYS A 126 61.93 -19.03 3.58
CA LYS A 126 62.04 -19.55 2.21
C LYS A 126 62.31 -21.06 2.12
N ARG A 127 62.94 -21.63 3.16
CA ARG A 127 63.21 -23.08 3.25
C ARG A 127 62.01 -23.88 3.78
N LEU A 128 60.98 -23.21 4.29
CA LEU A 128 59.77 -23.86 4.78
C LEU A 128 58.92 -24.37 3.63
N ASN A 129 58.51 -25.63 3.73
CA ASN A 129 57.48 -26.18 2.86
C ASN A 129 56.13 -26.12 3.60
N ILE A 130 55.19 -25.35 3.05
CA ILE A 130 53.82 -25.18 3.59
C ILE A 130 53.12 -26.55 3.76
N ARG A 131 53.44 -27.54 2.91
CA ARG A 131 52.88 -28.90 2.99
C ARG A 131 53.22 -29.64 4.29
N ASP A 132 54.39 -29.37 4.87
CA ASP A 132 54.81 -30.02 6.12
C ASP A 132 54.01 -29.47 7.31
N PHE A 133 53.66 -28.18 7.29
CA PHE A 133 52.76 -27.56 8.27
C PHE A 133 51.34 -28.14 8.19
N HIS A 134 50.80 -28.27 6.98
CA HIS A 134 49.46 -28.83 6.77
C HIS A 134 49.39 -30.31 7.21
N LYS A 135 50.42 -31.10 6.88
CA LYS A 135 50.53 -32.51 7.30
C LYS A 135 50.59 -32.67 8.82
N TYR A 136 51.32 -31.77 9.50
CA TYR A 136 51.33 -31.75 10.97
C TYR A 136 49.95 -31.43 11.54
N MET A 137 49.28 -30.41 11.01
CA MET A 137 47.95 -29.99 11.45
C MET A 137 46.87 -31.06 11.25
N GLY A 138 46.88 -31.77 10.11
CA GLY A 138 45.93 -32.85 9.81
C GLY A 138 46.15 -34.13 10.64
N SER A 139 47.33 -34.32 11.22
CA SER A 139 47.66 -35.52 12.00
C SER A 139 47.22 -35.48 13.48
N GLN A 140 46.79 -34.31 13.98
CA GLN A 140 46.41 -34.14 15.39
C GLN A 140 44.90 -34.27 15.62
N LYS A 141 44.50 -35.03 16.65
CA LYS A 141 43.11 -35.06 17.14
C LYS A 141 42.76 -33.72 17.80
N VAL A 142 41.86 -32.96 17.20
CA VAL A 142 41.39 -31.66 17.71
C VAL A 142 40.49 -31.86 18.93
N LYS A 143 40.81 -31.25 20.07
CA LYS A 143 39.91 -31.21 21.23
C LYS A 143 38.82 -30.16 20.98
N MET A 144 37.58 -30.45 21.41
CA MET A 144 36.46 -29.50 21.28
C MET A 144 36.70 -28.15 21.97
N SER A 145 37.60 -28.12 22.96
CA SER A 145 38.00 -26.92 23.69
C SER A 145 38.94 -25.98 22.90
N ASP A 146 39.50 -26.48 21.81
CA ASP A 146 40.53 -25.80 21.01
C ASP A 146 39.94 -25.33 19.66
N LEU A 147 38.63 -25.46 19.49
CA LEU A 147 37.89 -24.96 18.33
C LEU A 147 37.60 -23.47 18.52
N VAL A 148 37.70 -22.69 17.44
CA VAL A 148 37.32 -21.26 17.45
C VAL A 148 35.86 -21.08 17.84
N ARG A 149 35.01 -22.03 17.42
CA ARG A 149 33.58 -22.10 17.74
C ARG A 149 33.19 -23.52 18.13
N ASN A 150 32.56 -23.66 19.29
CA ASN A 150 31.99 -24.93 19.76
C ASN A 150 30.49 -24.76 19.99
N SER A 151 29.69 -25.04 18.95
CA SER A 151 28.23 -24.87 18.98
C SER A 151 27.50 -25.80 18.01
N GLN A 152 26.18 -25.86 18.12
CA GLN A 152 25.29 -26.46 17.14
C GLN A 152 24.34 -25.40 16.60
N HIS A 153 23.98 -25.44 15.31
CA HIS A 153 23.10 -24.43 14.73
C HIS A 153 22.16 -25.00 13.66
N THR A 154 21.13 -24.23 13.33
CA THR A 154 20.21 -24.47 12.23
C THR A 154 19.65 -23.14 11.75
N TRP A 155 18.95 -23.14 10.62
CA TRP A 155 18.44 -21.93 9.97
C TRP A 155 16.92 -21.98 9.87
N LEU A 156 16.21 -20.93 10.28
CA LEU A 156 14.75 -20.85 10.20
C LEU A 156 14.31 -19.75 9.24
N TYR A 157 13.48 -20.11 8.27
CA TYR A 157 12.93 -19.16 7.30
C TYR A 157 11.83 -18.28 7.93
N GLN A 158 11.79 -17.00 7.57
CA GLN A 158 10.87 -16.00 8.15
C GLN A 158 9.92 -15.34 7.13
N GLY A 159 9.95 -15.77 5.86
CA GLY A 159 9.12 -15.21 4.78
C GLY A 159 7.73 -15.85 4.63
N GLU A 160 7.17 -15.78 3.43
CA GLU A 160 5.84 -16.35 3.14
C GLU A 160 5.82 -17.88 3.34
N GLY A 161 4.74 -18.39 3.96
CA GLY A 161 4.63 -19.79 4.37
C GLY A 161 5.28 -20.14 5.71
N ALA A 162 6.03 -19.21 6.34
CA ALA A 162 6.57 -19.40 7.69
C ALA A 162 5.51 -19.22 8.80
N HIS A 163 5.79 -19.77 9.98
CA HIS A 163 4.93 -19.62 11.16
C HIS A 163 4.71 -18.15 11.53
N GLN A 164 3.51 -17.79 12.02
CA GLN A 164 3.12 -16.40 12.30
C GLN A 164 4.12 -15.67 13.23
N VAL A 165 4.65 -16.35 14.24
CA VAL A 165 5.69 -15.80 15.13
C VAL A 165 6.96 -15.39 14.38
N MET A 166 7.42 -16.19 13.43
CA MET A 166 8.62 -15.88 12.64
C MET A 166 8.42 -14.61 11.80
N ARG A 167 7.23 -14.45 11.22
CA ARG A 167 6.83 -13.23 10.50
C ARG A 167 6.70 -12.02 11.44
N ALA A 168 6.13 -12.20 12.62
CA ALA A 168 5.99 -11.15 13.62
C ALA A 168 7.34 -10.66 14.18
N ILE A 169 8.33 -11.55 14.30
CA ILE A 169 9.70 -11.18 14.68
C ILE A 169 10.33 -10.30 13.59
N ARG A 170 10.19 -10.68 12.30
CA ARG A 170 10.66 -9.87 11.18
C ARG A 170 10.04 -8.47 11.18
N GLN A 171 8.73 -8.36 11.40
CA GLN A 171 8.03 -7.07 11.54
C GLN A 171 8.50 -6.24 12.74
N ARG A 172 8.89 -6.87 13.86
CA ARG A 172 9.52 -6.17 14.99
C ARG A 172 10.93 -5.66 14.63
N VAL A 173 11.72 -6.46 13.93
CA VAL A 173 13.06 -6.04 13.45
C VAL A 173 12.98 -4.90 12.45
N MET A 174 12.00 -4.90 11.53
CA MET A 174 11.74 -3.76 10.63
C MET A 174 11.47 -2.48 11.40
N ARG A 175 10.60 -2.54 12.43
CA ARG A 175 10.29 -1.38 13.28
C ARG A 175 11.49 -0.93 14.12
N LEU A 176 12.31 -1.86 14.60
CA LEU A 176 13.51 -1.57 15.39
C LEU A 176 14.57 -0.84 14.54
N THR A 177 14.86 -1.39 13.37
CA THR A 177 15.96 -0.91 12.51
C THR A 177 15.58 0.30 11.66
N ARG A 178 14.26 0.51 11.43
CA ARG A 178 13.72 1.52 10.50
C ARG A 178 14.26 1.40 9.07
N LEU A 179 14.78 0.22 8.71
CA LEU A 179 15.23 -0.06 7.36
C LEU A 179 14.03 -0.32 6.43
N PRO A 180 14.14 0.00 5.13
CA PRO A 180 13.14 -0.32 4.13
C PRO A 180 12.71 -1.80 4.19
N PRO A 181 11.41 -2.12 4.03
CA PRO A 181 10.91 -3.49 4.03
C PRO A 181 11.67 -4.41 3.09
N GLU A 182 12.03 -3.91 1.91
CA GLU A 182 12.74 -4.66 0.88
C GLU A 182 14.08 -5.18 1.43
N ILE A 183 14.83 -4.36 2.17
CA ILE A 183 16.13 -4.75 2.74
C ILE A 183 15.96 -5.84 3.80
N VAL A 184 14.96 -5.69 4.69
CA VAL A 184 14.75 -6.64 5.79
C VAL A 184 14.09 -7.94 5.32
N GLU A 185 13.33 -7.92 4.23
CA GLU A 185 12.71 -9.11 3.67
C GLU A 185 13.71 -10.03 2.96
N HIS A 186 14.71 -9.42 2.32
CA HIS A 186 15.86 -10.10 1.69
C HIS A 186 16.98 -10.45 2.69
N SER A 187 16.75 -10.26 4.00
CA SER A 187 17.70 -10.63 5.05
C SER A 187 18.00 -12.14 5.07
N GLU A 188 19.12 -12.52 5.69
CA GLU A 188 19.44 -13.93 5.92
C GLU A 188 18.34 -14.61 6.76
N PRO A 189 18.12 -15.93 6.58
CA PRO A 189 17.27 -16.69 7.49
C PRO A 189 17.77 -16.59 8.93
N LEU A 190 16.87 -16.75 9.90
CA LEU A 190 17.23 -16.67 11.32
C LEU A 190 18.13 -17.85 11.71
N GLN A 191 19.38 -17.58 12.10
CA GLN A 191 20.29 -18.63 12.57
C GLN A 191 20.03 -18.92 14.06
N VAL A 192 19.49 -20.09 14.38
CA VAL A 192 19.31 -20.53 15.77
C VAL A 192 20.52 -21.36 16.20
N VAL A 193 21.16 -20.98 17.30
CA VAL A 193 22.40 -21.59 17.81
C VAL A 193 22.22 -22.09 19.24
N ARG A 194 22.71 -23.29 19.50
CA ARG A 194 22.78 -23.94 20.81
C ARG A 194 24.23 -24.14 21.23
N TYR A 195 24.57 -23.70 22.42
CA TYR A 195 25.82 -23.98 23.11
C TYR A 195 25.53 -24.86 24.32
N ASP A 196 26.16 -26.03 24.37
CA ASP A 196 26.18 -26.87 25.56
C ASP A 196 27.26 -26.37 26.54
N GLN A 197 27.34 -26.99 27.73
CA GLN A 197 28.40 -26.67 28.70
C GLN A 197 29.79 -26.83 28.06
N GLY A 198 30.62 -25.79 28.15
CA GLY A 198 31.91 -25.70 27.46
C GLY A 198 31.85 -25.12 26.04
N GLY A 199 30.66 -24.81 25.52
CA GLY A 199 30.46 -24.10 24.26
C GLY A 199 30.90 -22.63 24.37
N HIS A 200 31.46 -22.11 23.28
CA HIS A 200 31.97 -20.74 23.18
C HIS A 200 32.14 -20.34 21.70
N TYR A 201 32.36 -19.04 21.46
CA TYR A 201 32.81 -18.52 20.19
C TYR A 201 33.79 -17.36 20.43
N HIS A 202 35.01 -17.48 19.93
CA HIS A 202 36.02 -16.41 20.05
C HIS A 202 35.59 -15.11 19.36
N ALA A 203 36.24 -14.01 19.73
CA ALA A 203 35.86 -12.70 19.22
C ALA A 203 36.09 -12.62 17.71
N HIS A 204 35.08 -12.20 16.96
CA HIS A 204 35.05 -12.15 15.50
C HIS A 204 34.17 -10.99 15.02
N MET A 205 34.27 -10.72 13.72
CA MET A 205 33.36 -9.83 12.99
C MET A 205 32.34 -10.67 12.24
N ASP A 206 31.08 -10.21 12.19
CA ASP A 206 30.04 -10.84 11.37
C ASP A 206 30.20 -10.51 9.87
N SER A 207 30.86 -9.40 9.58
CA SER A 207 31.09 -8.85 8.25
C SER A 207 32.59 -8.71 7.96
N GLY A 208 32.96 -8.71 6.68
CA GLY A 208 34.33 -8.45 6.27
C GLY A 208 34.51 -7.05 5.68
N PRO A 209 35.76 -6.61 5.48
CA PRO A 209 36.04 -5.34 4.81
C PRO A 209 35.52 -5.38 3.37
N VAL A 210 35.04 -4.23 2.89
CA VAL A 210 34.53 -4.06 1.52
C VAL A 210 35.47 -3.12 0.78
N PHE A 211 36.09 -3.64 -0.27
CA PHE A 211 36.92 -2.91 -1.22
C PHE A 211 36.24 -2.88 -2.60
N PRO A 212 36.63 -1.98 -3.52
CA PRO A 212 36.05 -1.92 -4.87
C PRO A 212 36.10 -3.24 -5.66
N GLU A 213 37.03 -4.13 -5.31
CA GLU A 213 37.29 -5.41 -5.98
C GLU A 213 36.57 -6.61 -5.31
N THR A 214 35.93 -6.42 -4.15
CA THR A 214 35.24 -7.49 -3.39
C THR A 214 33.74 -7.49 -3.66
N ALA A 215 33.16 -8.67 -3.91
CA ALA A 215 31.72 -8.86 -4.02
C ALA A 215 31.09 -9.35 -2.71
N CYS A 216 29.88 -8.88 -2.41
CA CYS A 216 29.10 -9.38 -1.27
C CYS A 216 28.58 -10.79 -1.57
N SER A 217 28.77 -11.73 -0.64
CA SER A 217 28.42 -13.14 -0.84
C SER A 217 26.94 -13.38 -1.17
N HIS A 218 26.04 -12.49 -0.71
CA HIS A 218 24.60 -12.59 -0.97
C HIS A 218 24.17 -12.08 -2.35
N THR A 219 25.04 -11.39 -3.12
CA THR A 219 24.75 -10.89 -4.48
C THR A 219 25.35 -11.74 -5.60
N LYS A 220 26.08 -12.81 -5.26
CA LYS A 220 26.81 -13.66 -6.21
C LYS A 220 25.94 -14.35 -7.27
N LEU A 221 24.66 -14.59 -7.00
CA LEU A 221 23.73 -15.13 -8.02
C LEU A 221 23.49 -14.16 -9.19
N VAL A 222 23.86 -12.88 -9.03
CA VAL A 222 23.70 -11.80 -10.02
C VAL A 222 25.05 -11.34 -10.59
N ALA A 223 26.13 -11.40 -9.79
CA ALA A 223 27.48 -11.03 -10.24
C ALA A 223 28.18 -12.21 -10.94
N ASN A 224 28.50 -12.07 -12.24
CA ASN A 224 29.39 -13.00 -12.96
C ASN A 224 30.71 -13.23 -12.19
N GLU A 225 31.33 -14.41 -12.38
CA GLU A 225 32.54 -15.02 -11.75
C GLU A 225 33.84 -14.17 -11.72
N SER A 226 33.79 -12.88 -12.05
CA SER A 226 34.95 -12.01 -12.25
C SER A 226 35.39 -11.21 -11.01
N ALA A 227 34.71 -11.29 -9.85
CA ALA A 227 35.20 -10.72 -8.60
C ALA A 227 36.13 -11.75 -7.90
N PRO A 228 37.43 -11.46 -7.74
CA PRO A 228 38.39 -12.42 -7.22
C PRO A 228 38.20 -12.76 -5.74
N PHE A 229 37.49 -11.92 -4.97
CA PHE A 229 37.33 -12.06 -3.52
C PHE A 229 35.88 -11.83 -3.06
N GLU A 230 35.41 -12.69 -2.16
CA GLU A 230 34.07 -12.64 -1.58
C GLU A 230 34.10 -12.21 -0.11
N THR A 231 33.13 -11.39 0.30
CA THR A 231 33.00 -10.95 1.69
C THR A 231 31.54 -10.97 2.16
N SER A 232 31.35 -11.14 3.47
CA SER A 232 30.03 -11.03 4.12
C SER A 232 29.71 -9.56 4.36
N CYS A 233 28.61 -9.08 3.77
CA CYS A 233 28.16 -7.68 3.86
C CYS A 233 26.90 -7.55 4.73
N ARG A 234 27.02 -7.92 6.02
CA ARG A 234 25.91 -7.80 6.98
C ARG A 234 25.96 -6.40 7.59
N TYR A 235 25.02 -5.53 7.23
CA TYR A 235 24.98 -4.16 7.72
C TYR A 235 24.64 -4.10 9.21
N VAL A 236 23.66 -4.90 9.64
CA VAL A 236 23.15 -4.95 11.01
C VAL A 236 23.11 -6.38 11.51
N THR A 237 23.48 -6.56 12.78
CA THR A 237 23.25 -7.81 13.52
C THR A 237 22.24 -7.58 14.65
N VAL A 238 21.23 -8.45 14.71
CA VAL A 238 20.30 -8.55 15.85
C VAL A 238 20.41 -9.94 16.47
N LEU A 239 20.92 -10.03 17.69
CA LEU A 239 21.05 -11.27 18.45
C LEU A 239 19.94 -11.37 19.49
N PHE A 240 19.21 -12.48 19.52
CA PHE A 240 18.17 -12.78 20.50
C PHE A 240 18.64 -13.84 21.49
N TYR A 241 18.40 -13.63 22.78
CA TYR A 241 18.55 -14.67 23.79
C TYR A 241 17.25 -15.44 23.96
N LEU A 242 17.29 -16.76 23.69
CA LEU A 242 16.10 -17.61 23.72
C LEU A 242 15.87 -18.29 25.07
N ASN A 243 16.85 -18.26 25.98
CA ASN A 243 16.71 -18.78 27.33
C ASN A 243 17.68 -18.10 28.31
N ASN A 244 17.36 -18.19 29.61
CA ASN A 244 18.26 -17.81 30.69
C ASN A 244 19.38 -18.85 30.86
N VAL A 245 20.61 -18.40 31.07
CA VAL A 245 21.76 -19.28 31.35
C VAL A 245 22.18 -19.14 32.81
N THR A 246 22.40 -20.27 33.48
CA THR A 246 22.72 -20.31 34.91
C THR A 246 24.16 -19.90 35.26
N GLY A 247 25.09 -20.01 34.31
CA GLY A 247 26.48 -19.57 34.49
C GLY A 247 27.23 -19.41 33.17
N GLY A 248 27.90 -18.25 33.02
CA GLY A 248 28.64 -17.87 31.82
C GLY A 248 27.74 -17.59 30.61
N GLY A 249 28.30 -17.70 29.40
CA GLY A 249 27.55 -17.55 28.16
C GLY A 249 27.17 -16.10 27.81
N GLU A 250 27.82 -15.10 28.38
CA GLU A 250 27.66 -13.70 27.99
C GLU A 250 28.09 -13.47 26.52
N THR A 251 27.54 -12.43 25.89
CA THR A 251 28.10 -11.87 24.65
C THR A 251 28.98 -10.69 25.06
N VAL A 252 30.26 -10.76 24.69
CA VAL A 252 31.29 -9.77 25.06
C VAL A 252 31.74 -8.99 23.84
N PHE A 253 31.89 -7.68 23.98
CA PHE A 253 32.54 -6.79 23.02
C PHE A 253 33.85 -6.32 23.64
N PRO A 254 35.00 -6.91 23.25
CA PRO A 254 36.26 -6.67 23.96
C PRO A 254 36.71 -5.21 23.92
N ILE A 255 36.43 -4.49 22.84
CA ILE A 255 36.99 -3.16 22.57
C ILE A 255 35.95 -2.04 22.48
N ALA A 256 34.67 -2.33 22.69
CA ALA A 256 33.61 -1.32 22.72
C ALA A 256 33.96 -0.16 23.67
N ASP A 257 33.62 1.07 23.29
CA ASP A 257 33.92 2.33 24.01
C ASP A 257 35.41 2.69 24.20
N ASN A 258 36.36 2.01 23.54
CA ASN A 258 37.79 2.35 23.61
C ASN A 258 38.27 3.18 22.41
N ARG A 259 38.24 4.52 22.53
CA ARG A 259 38.62 5.46 21.45
C ARG A 259 40.11 5.50 21.08
N THR A 260 40.97 4.81 21.83
CA THR A 260 42.45 4.82 21.68
C THR A 260 43.00 3.44 21.33
N TYR A 261 42.19 2.62 20.69
CA TYR A 261 42.53 1.24 20.36
C TYR A 261 43.51 1.17 19.17
N GLU A 262 44.59 0.40 19.34
CA GLU A 262 45.50 -0.03 18.26
C GLU A 262 45.43 -1.56 18.14
N GLU A 263 45.43 -2.13 16.94
CA GLU A 263 45.22 -3.59 16.73
C GLU A 263 46.24 -4.48 17.49
N MET A 264 47.47 -3.99 17.66
CA MET A 264 48.52 -4.64 18.48
C MET A 264 48.20 -4.74 19.98
N SER A 265 47.17 -4.03 20.46
CA SER A 265 46.72 -4.03 21.86
C SER A 265 45.76 -5.17 22.22
N LEU A 266 45.21 -5.90 21.23
CA LEU A 266 44.43 -7.12 21.49
C LEU A 266 45.24 -8.22 22.17
N ILE A 267 46.56 -8.20 21.97
CA ILE A 267 47.52 -9.11 22.57
C ILE A 267 48.53 -8.30 23.39
N GLN A 268 48.29 -8.20 24.70
CA GLN A 268 49.17 -7.52 25.66
C GLN A 268 49.54 -8.47 26.81
N ASN A 269 50.83 -8.56 27.16
CA ASN A 269 51.33 -9.37 28.29
C ASN A 269 50.82 -10.83 28.30
N ASP A 270 50.87 -11.52 27.15
CA ASP A 270 50.34 -12.88 26.93
C ASP A 270 48.81 -13.05 27.14
N VAL A 271 48.08 -11.93 27.23
CA VAL A 271 46.61 -11.91 27.28
C VAL A 271 46.07 -11.55 25.91
N ASP A 272 45.30 -12.47 25.34
CA ASP A 272 44.59 -12.27 24.07
C ASP A 272 43.10 -12.03 24.32
N LEU A 273 42.63 -10.81 24.02
CA LEU A 273 41.24 -10.42 24.19
C LEU A 273 40.28 -11.12 23.20
N ARG A 274 40.80 -11.68 22.09
CA ARG A 274 39.99 -12.49 21.17
C ARG A 274 39.69 -13.88 21.75
N ASP A 275 40.50 -14.39 22.70
CA ASP A 275 40.22 -15.61 23.48
C ASP A 275 39.16 -15.34 24.56
N THR A 276 37.89 -15.29 24.13
CA THR A 276 36.73 -15.13 25.01
C THR A 276 36.48 -16.31 25.94
N ARG A 277 37.17 -17.45 25.77
CA ARG A 277 37.04 -18.58 26.71
C ARG A 277 37.75 -18.27 28.02
N LYS A 278 38.90 -17.60 27.96
CA LYS A 278 39.72 -17.26 29.13
C LYS A 278 39.59 -15.81 29.58
N ASN A 279 39.42 -14.89 28.63
CA ASN A 279 39.51 -13.44 28.87
C ASN A 279 38.19 -12.70 28.67
N CYS A 280 37.05 -13.40 28.70
CA CYS A 280 35.72 -12.77 28.62
C CYS A 280 35.54 -11.67 29.68
N ASP A 281 36.11 -11.85 30.87
CA ASP A 281 36.02 -10.92 31.99
C ASP A 281 36.70 -9.56 31.74
N LYS A 282 37.64 -9.52 30.79
CA LYS A 282 38.42 -8.34 30.41
C LYS A 282 37.80 -7.50 29.30
N GLY A 283 36.67 -7.93 28.72
CA GLY A 283 35.99 -7.14 27.70
C GLY A 283 35.22 -5.94 28.28
N ASN A 284 35.22 -4.85 27.52
CA ASN A 284 34.65 -3.57 27.94
C ASN A 284 33.13 -3.60 28.14
N LEU A 285 32.40 -4.28 27.23
CA LEU A 285 30.96 -4.45 27.32
C LEU A 285 30.60 -5.94 27.34
N ARG A 286 29.74 -6.34 28.28
CA ARG A 286 29.25 -7.72 28.44
C ARG A 286 27.75 -7.73 28.65
N VAL A 287 27.04 -8.40 27.76
CA VAL A 287 25.58 -8.56 27.85
C VAL A 287 25.27 -9.96 28.35
N LYS A 288 24.50 -10.05 29.43
CA LYS A 288 24.12 -11.33 30.04
C LYS A 288 22.98 -12.01 29.25
N PRO A 289 22.98 -13.34 29.16
CA PRO A 289 21.91 -14.08 28.49
C PRO A 289 20.64 -14.10 29.34
N GLN A 290 19.73 -13.16 29.04
CA GLN A 290 18.39 -13.11 29.59
C GLN A 290 17.36 -13.42 28.51
N GLN A 291 16.49 -14.40 28.76
CA GLN A 291 15.46 -14.83 27.84
C GLN A 291 14.59 -13.65 27.41
N GLY A 292 14.37 -13.51 26.10
CA GLY A 292 13.55 -12.46 25.52
C GLY A 292 14.32 -11.19 25.16
N THR A 293 15.55 -11.01 25.68
CA THR A 293 16.39 -9.84 25.38
C THR A 293 16.97 -9.92 23.97
N ALA A 294 16.94 -8.79 23.26
CA ALA A 294 17.65 -8.59 22.00
C ALA A 294 18.88 -7.68 22.19
N VAL A 295 19.95 -7.96 21.46
CA VAL A 295 21.15 -7.13 21.38
C VAL A 295 21.34 -6.74 19.92
N PHE A 296 21.53 -5.46 19.67
CA PHE A 296 21.56 -4.86 18.34
C PHE A 296 22.82 -4.02 18.17
N TRP A 297 23.51 -4.13 17.03
CA TRP A 297 24.64 -3.27 16.65
C TRP A 297 24.79 -3.17 15.13
N TYR A 298 25.52 -2.14 14.69
CA TYR A 298 25.92 -1.95 13.29
C TYR A 298 27.31 -2.55 13.07
N ASN A 299 27.53 -3.19 11.93
CA ASN A 299 28.85 -3.73 11.58
C ASN A 299 29.69 -2.76 10.71
N TYR A 300 29.08 -1.73 10.14
CA TYR A 300 29.74 -0.70 9.33
C TYR A 300 29.41 0.69 9.85
N LEU A 301 30.38 1.59 9.74
CA LEU A 301 30.19 3.02 9.94
C LEU A 301 29.50 3.62 8.71
N SER A 302 28.57 4.55 8.94
CA SER A 302 27.97 5.32 7.85
C SER A 302 28.87 6.52 7.53
N ASP A 303 29.33 6.61 6.29
CA ASP A 303 30.14 7.71 5.75
C ASP A 303 29.28 8.82 5.10
N GLY A 304 27.97 8.62 5.03
CA GLY A 304 27.02 9.53 4.40
C GLY A 304 26.90 9.38 2.87
N GLU A 305 27.77 8.58 2.25
CA GLU A 305 27.77 8.29 0.81
C GLU A 305 27.07 6.96 0.50
N GLY A 306 26.79 6.11 1.50
CA GLY A 306 26.00 4.89 1.33
C GLY A 306 25.66 4.12 2.61
N TRP A 307 25.19 2.88 2.42
CA TRP A 307 24.89 1.95 3.53
C TRP A 307 26.13 1.27 4.11
N VAL A 308 27.18 1.05 3.32
CA VAL A 308 28.38 0.29 3.72
C VAL A 308 29.61 1.19 3.59
N GLY A 309 30.07 1.74 4.70
CA GLY A 309 31.35 2.46 4.80
C GLY A 309 32.46 1.59 5.38
N GLU A 310 33.34 2.16 6.20
CA GLU A 310 34.39 1.39 6.91
C GLU A 310 33.78 0.39 7.91
N LEU A 311 34.42 -0.77 8.08
CA LEU A 311 34.02 -1.76 9.07
C LEU A 311 34.16 -1.15 10.47
N ASP A 312 33.12 -1.29 11.30
CA ASP A 312 33.15 -0.76 12.66
C ASP A 312 33.94 -1.70 13.57
N ASP A 313 35.17 -1.33 13.92
CA ASP A 313 36.03 -2.10 14.82
C ASP A 313 35.37 -2.40 16.17
N PHE A 314 34.48 -1.53 16.65
CA PHE A 314 33.78 -1.76 17.92
C PHE A 314 32.80 -2.94 17.85
N ALA A 315 32.47 -3.44 16.65
CA ALA A 315 31.63 -4.62 16.42
C ALA A 315 32.32 -5.96 16.67
N LEU A 316 33.61 -5.93 17.03
CA LEU A 316 34.32 -7.12 17.45
C LEU A 316 33.62 -7.71 18.69
N HIS A 317 33.05 -8.90 18.53
CA HIS A 317 32.25 -9.53 19.58
C HIS A 317 32.46 -11.04 19.63
N GLY A 318 32.20 -11.64 20.79
CA GLY A 318 32.30 -13.09 20.96
C GLY A 318 31.37 -13.64 22.03
N GLY A 319 31.22 -14.97 22.03
CA GLY A 319 30.43 -15.71 23.00
C GLY A 319 31.32 -16.32 24.09
N CYS A 320 31.12 -15.89 25.33
CA CYS A 320 31.85 -16.40 26.49
C CYS A 320 31.53 -17.87 26.76
N LEU A 321 32.45 -18.55 27.47
CA LEU A 321 32.30 -19.96 27.82
C LEU A 321 31.03 -20.19 28.66
N VAL A 322 30.20 -21.16 28.25
CA VAL A 322 29.06 -21.61 29.07
C VAL A 322 29.60 -22.51 30.19
N THR A 323 29.61 -22.01 31.42
CA THR A 323 30.14 -22.75 32.58
C THR A 323 29.09 -23.65 33.20
N GLN A 324 27.80 -23.26 33.15
CA GLN A 324 26.70 -24.04 33.69
C GLN A 324 25.40 -23.82 32.89
N GLY A 325 24.76 -24.92 32.47
CA GLY A 325 23.51 -24.91 31.70
C GLY A 325 23.73 -24.99 30.19
N THR A 326 22.73 -24.56 29.42
CA THR A 326 22.78 -24.49 27.95
C THR A 326 22.36 -23.10 27.50
N LYS A 327 23.02 -22.54 26.49
CA LYS A 327 22.68 -21.24 25.90
C LYS A 327 22.05 -21.44 24.53
N TRP A 328 20.90 -20.83 24.31
CA TRP A 328 20.23 -20.72 23.03
C TRP A 328 20.16 -19.27 22.60
N ILE A 329 20.62 -18.99 21.40
CA ILE A 329 20.51 -17.68 20.76
C ILE A 329 19.93 -17.81 19.36
N ALA A 330 19.43 -16.70 18.83
CA ALA A 330 19.13 -16.57 17.42
C ALA A 330 19.75 -15.30 16.85
N ASN A 331 20.52 -15.43 15.76
CA ASN A 331 21.10 -14.29 15.05
C ASN A 331 20.23 -13.97 13.82
N ASN A 332 19.89 -12.70 13.66
CA ASN A 332 19.26 -12.16 12.47
C ASN A 332 20.20 -11.13 11.84
N TRP A 333 20.70 -11.47 10.66
CA TRP A 333 21.65 -10.66 9.91
C TRP A 333 20.95 -9.97 8.75
N ILE A 334 21.05 -8.65 8.70
CA ILE A 334 20.46 -7.84 7.64
C ILE A 334 21.57 -7.45 6.67
N ASN A 335 21.45 -7.96 5.46
CA ASN A 335 22.37 -7.70 4.37
C ASN A 335 21.97 -6.43 3.64
N VAL A 336 22.95 -5.66 3.20
CA VAL A 336 22.72 -4.50 2.34
C VAL A 336 23.73 -4.55 1.21
N ASP A 337 23.24 -4.29 -0.01
CA ASP A 337 24.11 -4.08 -1.17
C ASP A 337 24.85 -2.74 -1.00
N PRO A 338 26.16 -2.68 -1.28
CA PRO A 338 26.84 -1.40 -1.42
C PRO A 338 26.12 -0.62 -2.52
N ASN A 339 25.37 0.40 -2.10
CA ASN A 339 24.35 1.20 -2.79
C ASN A 339 23.87 0.72 -4.17
N PRO A 340 22.55 0.59 -4.41
CA PRO A 340 22.05 0.53 -5.78
C PRO A 340 22.51 1.78 -6.54
N GLU A 341 23.35 1.61 -7.56
CA GLU A 341 23.82 2.72 -8.37
C GLU A 341 22.60 3.39 -9.03
N ALA A 342 22.39 4.65 -8.70
CA ALA A 342 21.33 5.44 -9.29
C ALA A 342 21.72 5.84 -10.72
N PHE A 343 20.85 5.56 -11.68
CA PHE A 343 21.03 5.95 -13.08
C PHE A 343 20.43 7.33 -13.36
N CYS A 344 21.15 8.12 -14.16
CA CYS A 344 20.64 9.34 -14.75
C CYS A 344 20.54 9.16 -16.27
N ALA A 345 19.39 9.55 -16.84
CA ALA A 345 19.16 9.56 -18.27
C ALA A 345 18.79 10.98 -18.71
N LEU A 346 19.51 11.50 -19.71
CA LEU A 346 19.31 12.83 -20.28
C LEU A 346 19.08 12.71 -21.78
N ALA A 347 18.06 13.40 -22.29
CA ALA A 347 17.74 13.37 -23.70
C ALA A 347 17.72 14.78 -24.32
N GLY A 348 18.30 14.89 -25.52
CA GLY A 348 18.48 16.14 -26.25
C GLY A 348 17.43 16.40 -27.33
N GLY A 349 17.38 17.66 -27.80
CA GLY A 349 16.53 18.08 -28.92
C GLY A 349 16.98 17.53 -30.29
N ASP A 350 18.16 16.92 -30.37
CA ASP A 350 18.76 16.31 -31.55
C ASP A 350 18.52 14.79 -31.63
N GLY A 351 17.76 14.21 -30.69
CA GLY A 351 17.41 12.79 -30.69
C GLY A 351 18.41 11.88 -29.97
N ARG A 352 19.43 12.45 -29.32
CA ARG A 352 20.41 11.71 -28.51
C ARG A 352 19.91 11.45 -27.09
N LEU A 353 20.31 10.31 -26.54
CA LEU A 353 20.13 9.87 -25.16
C LEU A 353 21.52 9.63 -24.55
N LEU A 354 21.75 10.21 -23.38
CA LEU A 354 22.92 9.99 -22.53
C LEU A 354 22.47 9.27 -21.27
N ILE A 355 23.15 8.18 -20.90
CA ILE A 355 22.90 7.45 -19.65
C ILE A 355 24.19 7.25 -18.90
N PHE A 356 24.21 7.54 -17.61
CA PHE A 356 25.37 7.33 -16.73
C PHE A 356 24.93 6.97 -15.31
N ALA A 357 25.79 6.27 -14.58
CA ALA A 357 25.62 6.06 -13.14
C ALA A 357 26.05 7.33 -12.38
N LEU A 358 25.29 7.77 -11.38
CA LEU A 358 25.57 9.01 -10.64
C LEU A 358 26.93 8.98 -9.92
N GLY A 359 27.39 7.82 -9.46
CA GLY A 359 28.72 7.68 -8.86
C GLY A 359 29.87 7.79 -9.87
N HIS A 360 29.59 7.55 -11.16
CA HIS A 360 30.59 7.44 -12.22
C HIS A 360 30.16 8.23 -13.48
N PRO A 361 29.94 9.55 -13.39
CA PRO A 361 29.39 10.33 -14.50
C PRO A 361 30.30 10.37 -15.74
N GLY A 362 31.60 10.08 -15.58
CA GLY A 362 32.55 9.98 -16.69
C GLY A 362 32.32 8.76 -17.60
N ALA A 363 31.67 7.70 -17.11
CA ALA A 363 31.35 6.49 -17.88
C ALA A 363 29.93 6.59 -18.43
N THR A 364 29.77 7.34 -19.54
CA THR A 364 28.46 7.61 -20.15
C THR A 364 28.23 6.73 -21.38
N ALA A 365 27.02 6.18 -21.51
CA ALA A 365 26.52 5.58 -22.72
C ALA A 365 25.77 6.62 -23.56
N GLU A 366 26.19 6.82 -24.81
CA GLU A 366 25.57 7.75 -25.74
C GLU A 366 24.91 7.01 -26.91
N LEU A 367 23.63 7.30 -27.15
CA LEU A 367 22.82 6.62 -28.16
C LEU A 367 21.98 7.62 -28.94
N ARG A 368 21.86 7.44 -30.26
CA ARG A 368 20.87 8.16 -31.08
C ARG A 368 19.62 7.31 -31.25
N LEU A 369 18.50 7.73 -30.67
CA LEU A 369 17.25 6.99 -30.66
C LEU A 369 16.31 7.37 -31.83
N PHE A 370 16.33 8.64 -32.19
CA PHE A 370 15.45 9.22 -33.21
C PHE A 370 16.22 10.22 -34.08
N GLU A 371 15.68 10.48 -35.26
CA GLU A 371 16.17 11.54 -36.16
C GLU A 371 15.78 12.95 -35.70
N GLY A 372 14.85 13.05 -34.75
CA GLY A 372 14.41 14.32 -34.17
C GLY A 372 14.30 14.25 -32.64
N ALA A 373 13.87 15.35 -32.03
CA ALA A 373 13.84 15.50 -30.57
C ALA A 373 13.14 14.36 -29.84
N VAL A 374 13.79 13.85 -28.78
CA VAL A 374 13.12 13.04 -27.75
C VAL A 374 12.13 13.94 -27.02
N ARG A 375 10.86 13.53 -26.96
CA ARG A 375 9.73 14.31 -26.42
C ARG A 375 9.27 13.84 -25.05
N GLY A 376 9.52 12.59 -24.70
CA GLY A 376 9.17 12.01 -23.40
C GLY A 376 10.23 11.01 -22.97
N LEU A 377 10.55 11.00 -21.67
CA LEU A 377 11.51 10.11 -21.05
C LEU A 377 10.99 9.74 -19.66
N SER A 378 10.85 8.46 -19.36
CA SER A 378 10.40 7.99 -18.05
C SER A 378 11.03 6.65 -17.66
N TRP A 379 11.46 6.56 -16.41
CA TRP A 379 11.83 5.29 -15.79
C TRP A 379 10.57 4.54 -15.37
N ALA A 380 10.56 3.22 -15.56
CA ALA A 380 9.46 2.36 -15.16
C ALA A 380 9.99 1.15 -14.38
N THR A 381 9.33 0.82 -13.27
CA THR A 381 9.63 -0.41 -12.52
C THR A 381 9.04 -1.61 -13.25
N HIS A 382 9.87 -2.59 -13.59
CA HIS A 382 9.43 -3.82 -14.27
C HIS A 382 9.54 -5.02 -13.32
N PRO A 383 8.43 -5.69 -12.98
CA PRO A 383 8.46 -6.89 -12.14
C PRO A 383 9.29 -8.00 -12.81
N GLY A 384 10.30 -8.52 -12.11
CA GLY A 384 11.13 -9.62 -12.60
C GLY A 384 12.38 -9.24 -13.41
N LEU A 385 12.74 -7.95 -13.50
CA LEU A 385 14.10 -7.58 -13.88
C LEU A 385 15.06 -7.81 -12.70
N PRO A 386 16.33 -8.20 -12.95
CA PRO A 386 17.34 -8.27 -11.90
C PRO A 386 17.63 -6.87 -11.33
N SER A 387 18.15 -6.82 -10.09
CA SER A 387 18.35 -5.57 -9.33
C SER A 387 19.32 -4.59 -9.98
N ASP A 388 20.14 -5.05 -10.93
CA ASP A 388 21.09 -4.28 -11.72
C ASP A 388 20.49 -3.68 -13.02
N THR A 389 19.21 -3.96 -13.30
CA THR A 389 18.55 -3.62 -14.56
C THR A 389 17.38 -2.66 -14.33
N ALA A 390 17.40 -1.51 -15.01
CA ALA A 390 16.32 -0.53 -14.99
C ALA A 390 15.66 -0.38 -16.37
N ALA A 391 14.33 -0.34 -16.41
CA ALA A 391 13.60 -0.11 -17.66
C ALA A 391 13.38 1.40 -17.90
N LEU A 392 13.78 1.87 -19.09
CA LEU A 392 13.65 3.24 -19.56
C LEU A 392 12.76 3.30 -20.79
N LEU A 393 11.78 4.20 -20.78
CA LEU A 393 10.95 4.49 -21.93
C LEU A 393 11.31 5.85 -22.54
N ALA A 394 11.42 5.89 -23.87
CA ALA A 394 11.72 7.10 -24.63
C ALA A 394 10.70 7.29 -25.78
N SER A 395 10.06 8.46 -25.87
CA SER A 395 9.18 8.81 -26.98
C SER A 395 9.82 9.83 -27.90
N GLY A 396 9.72 9.58 -29.21
CA GLY A 396 10.28 10.43 -30.25
C GLY A 396 9.23 11.15 -31.09
N PRO A 397 9.65 11.70 -32.24
CA PRO A 397 8.76 12.22 -33.27
C PRO A 397 7.74 11.17 -33.74
N ASP A 398 6.61 11.62 -34.26
CA ASP A 398 5.56 10.76 -34.81
C ASP A 398 4.98 9.71 -33.83
N GLY A 399 5.17 9.89 -32.52
CA GLY A 399 4.53 9.06 -31.49
C GLY A 399 5.10 7.67 -31.34
N GLU A 400 6.29 7.43 -31.85
CA GLU A 400 7.03 6.20 -31.57
C GLU A 400 7.55 6.23 -30.12
N MET A 401 7.38 5.13 -29.41
CA MET A 401 7.88 4.93 -28.04
C MET A 401 8.74 3.68 -27.99
N LEU A 402 9.94 3.79 -27.40
CA LEU A 402 10.91 2.72 -27.27
C LEU A 402 10.99 2.28 -25.82
N TRP A 403 11.10 0.97 -25.60
CA TRP A 403 11.47 0.39 -24.31
C TRP A 403 12.92 -0.09 -24.37
N LEU A 404 13.74 0.44 -23.47
CA LEU A 404 15.16 0.17 -23.31
C LEU A 404 15.40 -0.45 -21.93
N ASP A 405 16.17 -1.54 -21.87
CA ASP A 405 16.70 -2.05 -20.61
C ASP A 405 18.12 -1.50 -20.42
N VAL A 406 18.37 -0.92 -19.25
CA VAL A 406 19.66 -0.34 -18.87
C VAL A 406 20.26 -1.24 -17.79
N THR A 407 21.45 -1.77 -18.07
CA THR A 407 22.25 -2.58 -17.15
C THR A 407 23.56 -1.87 -16.87
N HIS A 408 24.14 -2.06 -15.70
CA HIS A 408 25.42 -1.45 -15.37
C HIS A 408 26.37 -2.43 -14.70
N ARG A 409 27.66 -2.26 -15.01
CA ARG A 409 28.76 -2.94 -14.35
C ARG A 409 29.67 -1.86 -13.79
N SER A 410 30.02 -1.98 -12.51
CA SER A 410 30.87 -1.00 -11.84
C SER A 410 32.12 -0.68 -12.66
N GLY A 411 32.42 0.61 -12.83
CA GLY A 411 33.57 1.09 -13.61
C GLY A 411 33.41 1.10 -15.14
N GLN A 412 32.26 0.69 -15.70
CA GLN A 412 31.99 0.73 -17.14
C GLN A 412 30.79 1.62 -17.49
N ALA A 413 30.66 2.03 -18.76
CA ALA A 413 29.46 2.74 -19.19
C ALA A 413 28.23 1.81 -19.13
N PRO A 414 27.03 2.34 -18.78
CA PRO A 414 25.80 1.55 -18.77
C PRO A 414 25.54 0.87 -20.13
N CYS A 415 25.25 -0.43 -20.12
CA CYS A 415 24.86 -1.15 -21.31
C CYS A 415 23.34 -1.02 -21.53
N VAL A 416 22.94 -0.50 -22.69
CA VAL A 416 21.55 -0.26 -23.04
C VAL A 416 21.11 -1.20 -24.15
N ARG A 417 20.00 -1.89 -23.95
CA ARG A 417 19.41 -2.83 -24.90
C ARG A 417 18.02 -2.37 -25.32
N LEU A 418 17.77 -2.28 -26.63
CA LEU A 418 16.43 -2.01 -27.15
C LEU A 418 15.57 -3.28 -27.09
N MET A 419 14.45 -3.20 -26.37
CA MET A 419 13.55 -4.31 -26.14
C MET A 419 12.35 -4.30 -27.10
N ARG A 420 11.64 -3.16 -27.19
CA ARG A 420 10.43 -3.03 -28.04
C ARG A 420 10.20 -1.61 -28.58
N ARG A 421 9.31 -1.57 -29.58
CA ARG A 421 8.79 -0.36 -30.24
C ARG A 421 7.27 -0.35 -30.16
N TYR A 422 6.70 0.75 -29.67
CA TYR A 422 5.27 0.98 -29.55
C TYR A 422 4.86 2.20 -30.35
N LEU A 423 3.62 2.23 -30.83
CA LEU A 423 3.03 3.37 -31.51
C LEU A 423 1.89 3.98 -30.70
N LEU A 424 2.08 5.21 -30.27
CA LEU A 424 1.01 5.99 -29.63
C LEU A 424 -0.06 6.34 -30.66
N PRO A 425 -1.36 6.40 -30.33
CA PRO A 425 -2.41 6.83 -31.27
C PRO A 425 -2.16 8.23 -31.86
N PRO A 426 -2.67 8.53 -33.07
CA PRO A 426 -2.45 9.83 -33.72
C PRO A 426 -3.14 10.97 -32.95
N CYS A 427 -2.36 11.95 -32.52
CA CYS A 427 -2.86 13.15 -31.85
C CYS A 427 -1.94 14.37 -32.06
N ARG A 428 -2.40 15.57 -31.65
CA ARG A 428 -1.66 16.84 -31.83
C ARG A 428 -0.35 16.87 -31.03
N GLN A 429 -0.30 16.21 -29.88
CA GLN A 429 0.87 16.16 -28.98
C GLN A 429 1.13 14.70 -28.63
N ARG A 430 1.96 14.04 -29.44
CA ARG A 430 2.07 12.58 -29.50
C ARG A 430 3.32 12.08 -28.79
N TRP A 431 3.32 12.10 -27.46
CA TRP A 431 4.38 11.54 -26.61
C TRP A 431 3.81 11.08 -25.27
N HIS A 432 4.47 10.11 -24.63
CA HIS A 432 4.10 9.66 -23.30
C HIS A 432 4.51 10.67 -22.23
N THR A 433 3.77 10.69 -21.13
CA THR A 433 4.07 11.50 -19.94
C THR A 433 4.50 10.64 -18.76
N CYS A 434 3.98 9.42 -18.67
CA CYS A 434 4.25 8.47 -17.61
C CYS A 434 3.98 7.04 -18.11
N ALA A 435 4.58 6.05 -17.46
CA ALA A 435 4.28 4.65 -17.74
C ALA A 435 4.67 3.76 -16.56
N THR A 436 4.03 2.59 -16.46
CA THR A 436 4.32 1.59 -15.44
C THR A 436 3.99 0.19 -15.96
N PHE A 437 4.80 -0.81 -15.59
CA PHE A 437 4.51 -2.20 -15.89
C PHE A 437 3.57 -2.78 -14.85
N LEU A 438 2.62 -3.61 -15.29
CA LEU A 438 1.66 -4.21 -14.37
C LEU A 438 2.32 -5.33 -13.54
N PRO A 439 1.99 -5.45 -12.23
CA PRO A 439 2.57 -6.48 -11.34
C PRO A 439 2.42 -7.92 -11.82
N GLN A 440 1.37 -8.20 -12.58
CA GLN A 440 1.06 -9.52 -13.14
C GLN A 440 2.02 -9.93 -14.27
N GLY A 441 2.90 -9.02 -14.70
CA GLY A 441 3.81 -9.20 -15.83
C GLY A 441 3.11 -9.11 -17.19
N GLY A 442 3.88 -8.85 -18.24
CA GLY A 442 3.41 -8.98 -19.63
C GLY A 442 2.60 -7.81 -20.21
N LEU A 443 2.31 -6.76 -19.42
CA LEU A 443 1.55 -5.58 -19.86
C LEU A 443 2.19 -4.28 -19.36
N LEU A 444 2.11 -3.25 -20.21
CA LEU A 444 2.60 -1.89 -19.95
C LEU A 444 1.42 -0.90 -20.04
N VAL A 445 1.23 -0.08 -19.02
CA VAL A 445 0.27 1.04 -19.06
C VAL A 445 1.03 2.34 -19.24
N CYS A 446 0.56 3.17 -20.17
CA CYS A 446 1.17 4.43 -20.53
C CYS A 446 0.12 5.55 -20.55
N GLY A 447 0.46 6.69 -19.95
CA GLY A 447 -0.30 7.93 -20.06
C GLY A 447 0.28 8.85 -21.14
N ASP A 448 -0.58 9.52 -21.90
CA ASP A 448 -0.17 10.47 -22.93
C ASP A 448 -0.47 11.94 -22.56
N ARG A 449 0.11 12.85 -23.36
CA ARG A 449 -0.08 14.29 -23.20
C ARG A 449 -1.51 14.77 -23.53
N GLN A 450 -2.29 14.00 -24.27
CA GLN A 450 -3.70 14.29 -24.56
C GLN A 450 -4.65 13.84 -23.44
N GLY A 451 -4.11 13.20 -22.39
CA GLY A 451 -4.85 12.73 -21.24
C GLY A 451 -5.38 11.31 -21.42
N SER A 452 -4.92 10.57 -22.42
CA SER A 452 -5.33 9.19 -22.68
C SER A 452 -4.49 8.20 -21.88
N LEU A 453 -5.10 7.07 -21.52
CA LEU A 453 -4.38 5.88 -21.04
C LEU A 453 -4.37 4.81 -22.11
N LEU A 454 -3.20 4.19 -22.28
CA LEU A 454 -2.90 3.21 -23.31
C LEU A 454 -2.35 1.95 -22.64
N LEU A 455 -2.82 0.79 -23.08
CA LEU A 455 -2.32 -0.51 -22.65
C LEU A 455 -1.56 -1.17 -23.78
N PHE A 456 -0.33 -1.62 -23.54
CA PHE A 456 0.52 -2.31 -24.52
C PHE A 456 0.92 -3.71 -24.01
N PRO A 457 1.15 -4.68 -24.91
CA PRO A 457 1.73 -5.97 -24.54
C PRO A 457 3.25 -5.85 -24.34
N CYS A 458 3.82 -6.67 -23.45
CA CYS A 458 5.28 -6.79 -23.30
C CYS A 458 5.84 -8.06 -23.97
N SER A 459 4.99 -9.05 -24.28
CA SER A 459 5.35 -10.29 -24.98
C SER A 459 4.49 -10.50 -26.23
N SER A 460 5.10 -10.99 -27.31
CA SER A 460 4.39 -11.35 -28.54
C SER A 460 3.60 -12.63 -28.32
N SER A 461 2.28 -12.60 -28.48
CA SER A 461 1.50 -13.81 -28.67
C SER A 461 1.83 -14.42 -30.05
N PRO A 462 2.13 -15.73 -30.15
CA PRO A 462 2.16 -16.41 -31.45
C PRO A 462 0.74 -16.37 -32.02
N GLY A 463 0.58 -15.75 -33.19
CA GLY A 463 -0.68 -15.18 -33.63
C GLY A 463 -1.83 -16.14 -33.96
N LEU A 464 -3.03 -15.58 -33.88
CA LEU A 464 -4.10 -15.79 -34.87
C LEU A 464 -3.66 -15.15 -36.19
N ALA A 465 -2.78 -15.81 -36.94
CA ALA A 465 -2.49 -15.45 -38.32
C ALA A 465 -3.52 -16.12 -39.24
N ALA A 466 -4.43 -15.32 -39.79
CA ALA A 466 -5.21 -15.70 -40.96
C ALA A 466 -4.26 -15.98 -42.13
N GLY A 467 -4.45 -17.12 -42.79
CA GLY A 467 -3.51 -17.65 -43.77
C GLY A 467 -3.34 -16.80 -45.02
N SER A 468 -2.11 -16.76 -45.52
CA SER A 468 -1.87 -16.92 -46.96
C SER A 468 -0.47 -17.49 -47.19
N THR A 469 -0.44 -18.33 -48.22
CA THR A 469 0.59 -19.20 -48.75
C THR A 469 1.85 -18.50 -49.28
N GLY A 470 3.02 -19.14 -49.18
CA GLY A 470 4.19 -18.77 -49.98
C GLY A 470 5.51 -19.40 -49.53
N ILE A 471 5.93 -20.44 -50.24
CA ILE A 471 7.15 -21.27 -50.11
C ILE A 471 8.46 -20.46 -50.32
N ALA A 472 9.52 -20.74 -49.53
CA ALA A 472 10.85 -21.17 -50.02
C ALA A 472 11.90 -21.32 -48.88
N ASP A 473 12.65 -22.42 -48.98
CA ASP A 473 13.70 -22.95 -48.10
C ASP A 473 14.98 -22.10 -48.01
N GLY A 474 15.78 -22.34 -46.96
CA GLY A 474 17.21 -21.98 -46.95
C GLY A 474 17.89 -22.06 -45.59
N SER A 475 18.36 -23.25 -45.21
CA SER A 475 19.27 -23.53 -44.09
C SER A 475 20.67 -22.95 -44.30
N THR A 476 21.29 -22.35 -43.27
CA THR A 476 22.74 -22.47 -42.96
C THR A 476 23.09 -21.80 -41.61
N SER A 477 23.56 -22.59 -40.65
CA SER A 477 24.65 -22.23 -39.70
C SER A 477 26.00 -22.69 -40.33
N PRO A 478 27.21 -22.46 -39.77
CA PRO A 478 27.65 -21.76 -38.53
C PRO A 478 28.92 -20.87 -38.75
N ALA A 479 29.51 -20.28 -37.68
CA ALA A 479 30.95 -20.31 -37.32
C ALA A 479 31.48 -19.04 -36.59
N ASN A 480 32.59 -19.28 -35.88
CA ASN A 480 33.18 -18.58 -34.74
C ASN A 480 34.23 -17.50 -35.12
N GLU A 481 34.49 -16.61 -34.16
CA GLU A 481 35.71 -15.82 -33.86
C GLU A 481 36.18 -14.64 -34.73
N GLY A 482 36.45 -13.51 -34.03
CA GLY A 482 37.22 -12.36 -34.51
C GLY A 482 37.23 -11.20 -33.51
N SER A 483 38.40 -10.87 -32.97
CA SER A 483 38.67 -9.88 -31.92
C SER A 483 38.52 -8.41 -32.37
N GLY A 484 38.08 -7.56 -31.43
CA GLY A 484 38.55 -6.17 -31.28
C GLY A 484 37.98 -5.13 -32.25
N SER A 485 37.24 -4.15 -31.70
CA SER A 485 36.93 -2.86 -32.33
C SER A 485 35.83 -2.81 -33.39
N GLU A 486 34.70 -3.49 -33.19
CA GLU A 486 33.44 -3.17 -33.88
C GLU A 486 32.27 -3.42 -32.93
N LEU A 487 31.73 -2.38 -32.28
CA LEU A 487 30.40 -2.43 -31.65
C LEU A 487 29.87 -1.01 -31.33
N GLU A 488 30.09 -0.03 -32.21
CA GLU A 488 29.15 1.09 -32.37
C GLU A 488 28.06 0.65 -33.37
N LEU A 489 27.27 -0.36 -33.02
CA LEU A 489 26.03 -0.60 -33.77
C LEU A 489 25.03 0.47 -33.34
N SER A 490 24.77 1.45 -34.22
CA SER A 490 23.77 2.47 -33.94
C SER A 490 22.41 1.82 -33.58
N CYS A 491 21.80 2.25 -32.48
CA CYS A 491 20.48 1.78 -32.03
C CYS A 491 19.42 1.86 -33.16
N LEU A 492 19.59 2.81 -34.10
CA LEU A 492 18.78 2.94 -35.32
C LEU A 492 18.78 1.69 -36.21
N LEU A 493 19.91 0.98 -36.33
CA LEU A 493 20.01 -0.26 -37.14
C LEU A 493 19.29 -1.44 -36.47
N GLN A 494 19.38 -1.56 -35.14
CA GLN A 494 18.63 -2.58 -34.38
C GLN A 494 17.12 -2.28 -34.32
N LYS A 495 16.76 -0.98 -34.36
CA LYS A 495 15.38 -0.51 -34.36
C LYS A 495 14.59 -0.95 -35.58
N GLU A 496 15.19 -0.97 -36.77
CA GLU A 496 14.50 -1.40 -38.01
C GLU A 496 14.09 -2.89 -38.01
N ALA A 497 14.76 -3.74 -37.22
CA ALA A 497 14.46 -5.17 -37.12
C ALA A 497 13.26 -5.52 -36.23
N LEU A 498 12.83 -4.61 -35.33
CA LEU A 498 11.74 -4.84 -34.39
C LEU A 498 10.39 -4.33 -34.93
N PRO A 499 9.30 -5.11 -34.82
CA PRO A 499 7.96 -4.67 -35.21
C PRO A 499 7.44 -3.59 -34.25
N ILE A 500 6.61 -2.70 -34.79
CA ILE A 500 5.96 -1.65 -34.01
C ILE A 500 4.59 -2.16 -33.52
N GLU A 501 4.36 -2.13 -32.22
CA GLU A 501 3.12 -2.62 -31.59
C GLU A 501 2.10 -1.51 -31.33
N ALA A 502 0.82 -1.83 -31.58
CA ALA A 502 -0.32 -0.96 -31.31
C ALA A 502 -0.90 -1.24 -29.91
N PRO A 503 -1.60 -0.27 -29.29
CA PRO A 503 -2.21 -0.48 -27.98
C PRO A 503 -3.37 -1.48 -28.05
N LEU A 504 -3.47 -2.34 -27.03
CA LEU A 504 -4.55 -3.31 -26.83
C LEU A 504 -5.85 -2.63 -26.37
N SER A 505 -5.73 -1.56 -25.58
CA SER A 505 -6.84 -0.80 -25.01
C SER A 505 -6.47 0.68 -24.96
N VAL A 506 -7.44 1.54 -25.30
CA VAL A 506 -7.27 3.00 -25.35
C VAL A 506 -8.44 3.68 -24.65
N LEU A 507 -8.15 4.38 -23.56
CA LEU A 507 -9.08 5.30 -22.91
C LEU A 507 -8.73 6.72 -23.32
N PHE A 508 -9.34 7.18 -24.41
CA PHE A 508 -9.01 8.46 -25.05
C PHE A 508 -9.41 9.66 -24.18
N GLY A 509 -8.47 10.58 -23.95
CA GLY A 509 -8.75 11.87 -23.32
C GLY A 509 -9.32 11.77 -21.90
N LEU A 510 -9.00 10.70 -21.17
CA LEU A 510 -9.47 10.42 -19.83
C LEU A 510 -9.29 11.62 -18.87
N HIS A 511 -8.11 12.24 -18.83
CA HIS A 511 -7.80 13.45 -18.04
C HIS A 511 -7.92 14.76 -18.85
N GLY A 512 -8.54 14.71 -20.03
CA GLY A 512 -8.66 15.85 -20.93
C GLY A 512 -7.31 16.34 -21.49
N LYS A 513 -7.32 17.51 -22.14
CA LYS A 513 -6.16 18.05 -22.90
C LYS A 513 -4.94 18.43 -22.04
N THR A 514 -5.02 18.28 -20.73
CA THR A 514 -3.97 18.66 -19.80
C THR A 514 -3.00 17.52 -19.49
N GLY A 515 -3.27 16.31 -19.99
CA GLY A 515 -2.37 15.16 -19.95
C GLY A 515 -2.52 14.31 -18.69
N VAL A 516 -2.15 13.04 -18.80
CA VAL A 516 -1.95 12.16 -17.64
C VAL A 516 -0.63 12.53 -16.98
N THR A 517 -0.56 12.54 -15.65
CA THR A 517 0.65 12.93 -14.91
C THR A 517 1.40 11.74 -14.33
N SER A 518 0.67 10.76 -13.78
CA SER A 518 1.23 9.52 -13.26
C SER A 518 0.25 8.37 -13.39
N VAL A 519 0.79 7.15 -13.39
CA VAL A 519 0.05 5.90 -13.29
C VAL A 519 0.72 5.04 -12.21
N THR A 520 -0.06 4.64 -11.20
CA THR A 520 0.41 3.82 -10.07
C THR A 520 -0.47 2.59 -9.93
N CYS A 521 0.12 1.44 -9.59
CA CYS A 521 -0.63 0.21 -9.30
C CYS A 521 -0.64 -0.06 -7.79
N HIS A 522 -1.81 -0.33 -7.22
CA HIS A 522 -1.94 -0.68 -5.80
C HIS A 522 -3.18 -1.56 -5.56
N GLY A 523 -3.06 -2.59 -4.72
CA GLY A 523 -4.19 -3.45 -4.34
C GLY A 523 -4.92 -4.11 -5.51
N GLY A 524 -4.23 -4.40 -6.62
CA GLY A 524 -4.82 -4.97 -7.83
C GLY A 524 -5.57 -3.97 -8.72
N TYR A 525 -5.57 -2.68 -8.38
CA TYR A 525 -6.13 -1.60 -9.19
C TYR A 525 -5.04 -0.74 -9.82
N ILE A 526 -5.41 -0.05 -10.90
CA ILE A 526 -4.58 0.93 -11.58
C ILE A 526 -5.15 2.31 -11.26
N TYR A 527 -4.29 3.25 -10.86
CA TYR A 527 -4.67 4.62 -10.55
C TYR A 527 -3.99 5.57 -11.52
N SER A 528 -4.77 6.43 -12.18
CA SER A 528 -4.23 7.47 -13.05
C SER A 528 -4.51 8.85 -12.48
N THR A 529 -3.50 9.72 -12.48
CA THR A 529 -3.63 11.13 -12.09
C THR A 529 -3.57 12.03 -13.32
N GLY A 530 -4.14 13.21 -13.20
CA GLY A 530 -3.96 14.22 -14.23
C GLY A 530 -4.17 15.64 -13.72
N ARG A 531 -3.85 16.56 -14.61
CA ARG A 531 -3.92 18.01 -14.35
C ARG A 531 -5.35 18.56 -14.42
N ASP A 532 -6.36 17.68 -14.41
CA ASP A 532 -7.78 18.00 -14.27
C ASP A 532 -8.23 18.04 -12.80
N GLY A 533 -7.29 17.94 -11.86
CA GLY A 533 -7.56 17.96 -10.43
C GLY A 533 -8.20 16.66 -9.93
N CYS A 534 -8.09 15.57 -10.70
CA CYS A 534 -8.76 14.31 -10.43
C CYS A 534 -7.80 13.13 -10.63
N TYR A 535 -8.02 12.06 -9.86
CA TYR A 535 -7.48 10.75 -10.16
C TYR A 535 -8.61 9.78 -10.49
N ARG A 536 -8.30 8.70 -11.22
CA ARG A 536 -9.26 7.68 -11.60
C ARG A 536 -8.75 6.32 -11.18
N GLN A 537 -9.64 5.51 -10.63
CA GLN A 537 -9.38 4.12 -10.30
C GLN A 537 -9.89 3.25 -11.44
N LEU A 538 -9.03 2.37 -11.94
CA LEU A 538 -9.29 1.51 -13.06
C LEU A 538 -9.07 0.04 -12.68
N ARG A 539 -9.77 -0.83 -13.40
CA ARG A 539 -9.59 -2.28 -13.37
C ARG A 539 -9.15 -2.75 -14.74
N LEU A 540 -8.23 -3.72 -14.76
CA LEU A 540 -7.95 -4.48 -15.96
C LEU A 540 -8.87 -5.70 -16.00
N GLN A 541 -9.67 -5.81 -17.06
CA GLN A 541 -10.50 -6.98 -17.32
C GLN A 541 -10.38 -7.35 -18.79
N ASP A 542 -10.05 -8.61 -19.10
CA ASP A 542 -9.92 -9.12 -20.47
C ASP A 542 -9.02 -8.25 -21.38
N GLN A 543 -7.89 -7.79 -20.85
CA GLN A 543 -6.95 -6.85 -21.52
C GLN A 543 -7.57 -5.50 -21.92
N GLN A 544 -8.69 -5.11 -21.32
CA GLN A 544 -9.32 -3.81 -21.47
C GLN A 544 -9.26 -3.04 -20.15
N LEU A 545 -8.99 -1.73 -20.24
CA LEU A 545 -9.01 -0.83 -19.10
C LEU A 545 -10.44 -0.35 -18.87
N GLU A 546 -11.00 -0.67 -17.70
CA GLU A 546 -12.30 -0.18 -17.28
C GLU A 546 -12.15 0.88 -16.18
N VAL A 547 -12.79 2.04 -16.36
CA VAL A 547 -12.85 3.09 -15.34
C VAL A 547 -13.94 2.74 -14.33
N LEU A 548 -13.56 2.54 -13.07
CA LEU A 548 -14.47 2.26 -11.97
C LEU A 548 -14.98 3.55 -11.32
N GLN A 549 -14.05 4.46 -11.02
CA GLN A 549 -14.37 5.67 -10.27
C GLN A 549 -13.47 6.84 -10.64
N LYS A 550 -14.03 8.04 -10.56
CA LYS A 550 -13.31 9.31 -10.60
C LYS A 550 -13.31 9.91 -9.20
N HIS A 551 -12.17 10.41 -8.76
CA HIS A 551 -12.02 11.04 -7.45
C HIS A 551 -11.42 12.42 -7.59
N ARG A 552 -11.99 13.37 -6.84
CA ARG A 552 -11.36 14.65 -6.56
C ARG A 552 -10.96 14.66 -5.08
N PRO A 553 -9.66 14.56 -4.77
CA PRO A 553 -9.19 14.33 -3.40
C PRO A 553 -9.52 15.48 -2.46
N CYS A 554 -9.24 16.73 -2.86
CA CYS A 554 -9.61 17.89 -2.07
C CYS A 554 -9.95 19.10 -2.94
N LYS A 555 -10.75 20.04 -2.38
CA LYS A 555 -11.12 21.28 -3.07
C LYS A 555 -9.89 22.16 -3.22
N GLY A 556 -9.63 22.59 -4.45
CA GLY A 556 -8.53 23.50 -4.77
C GLY A 556 -7.29 22.83 -5.34
N LEU A 557 -7.08 21.52 -5.16
CA LEU A 557 -5.97 20.83 -5.80
C LEU A 557 -6.26 20.66 -7.30
N GLN A 558 -5.89 21.68 -8.07
CA GLN A 558 -6.23 21.80 -9.50
C GLN A 558 -5.37 20.89 -10.37
N TRP A 559 -4.20 20.51 -9.86
CA TRP A 559 -3.22 19.75 -10.59
C TRP A 559 -2.72 18.64 -9.68
N LEU A 560 -3.10 17.39 -9.94
CA LEU A 560 -2.50 16.23 -9.29
C LEU A 560 -1.32 15.78 -10.12
N GLU A 561 -0.23 15.40 -9.45
CA GLU A 561 0.94 14.85 -10.11
C GLU A 561 1.05 13.36 -9.83
N GLU A 562 1.05 12.98 -8.55
CA GLU A 562 1.35 11.61 -8.14
C GLU A 562 0.46 11.15 -6.99
N LEU A 563 0.23 9.83 -6.93
CA LEU A 563 -0.38 9.14 -5.81
C LEU A 563 0.65 8.18 -5.22
N ARG A 564 0.86 8.27 -3.91
CA ARG A 564 1.71 7.35 -3.16
C ARG A 564 0.93 6.66 -2.06
N PHE A 565 1.02 5.34 -2.03
CA PHE A 565 0.47 4.53 -0.97
C PHE A 565 1.56 4.29 0.07
N THR A 566 1.30 4.63 1.33
CA THR A 566 2.23 4.41 2.42
C THR A 566 2.12 2.97 2.94
N PRO A 567 3.14 2.43 3.62
CA PRO A 567 3.09 1.07 4.19
C PRO A 567 1.96 0.85 5.20
N ASP A 568 1.50 1.92 5.87
CA ASP A 568 0.34 1.89 6.78
C ASP A 568 -1.01 2.03 6.07
N GLY A 569 -1.02 2.05 4.73
CA GLY A 569 -2.23 2.04 3.90
C GLY A 569 -2.86 3.41 3.64
N ASP A 570 -2.20 4.51 4.02
CA ASP A 570 -2.66 5.86 3.68
C ASP A 570 -2.36 6.19 2.21
N LEU A 571 -3.23 7.00 1.60
CA LEU A 571 -3.04 7.51 0.25
C LEU A 571 -2.60 8.97 0.33
N LEU A 572 -1.34 9.21 0.01
CA LEU A 572 -0.79 10.55 -0.15
C LEU A 572 -1.04 11.04 -1.58
N VAL A 573 -1.65 12.21 -1.68
CA VAL A 573 -1.94 12.89 -2.94
C VAL A 573 -0.99 14.07 -3.08
N LEU A 574 -0.17 14.04 -4.12
CA LEU A 574 0.81 15.07 -4.43
C LEU A 574 0.32 15.92 -5.59
N GLY A 575 0.45 17.23 -5.47
CA GLY A 575 0.01 18.12 -6.54
C GLY A 575 0.23 19.59 -6.23
N PHE A 576 -0.47 20.44 -6.97
CA PHE A 576 -0.40 21.89 -6.84
C PHE A 576 -1.75 22.50 -6.53
N HIS A 577 -1.74 23.39 -5.55
CA HIS A 577 -2.81 24.31 -5.23
C HIS A 577 -2.33 25.73 -5.52
N ALA A 578 -2.77 26.29 -6.66
CA ALA A 578 -2.30 27.58 -7.17
C ALA A 578 -0.76 27.62 -7.25
N ASP A 579 -0.12 28.46 -6.44
CA ASP A 579 1.33 28.67 -6.43
C ASP A 579 2.08 27.73 -5.49
N ASN A 580 1.38 26.84 -4.80
CA ASN A 580 1.94 25.97 -3.78
C ASN A 580 1.98 24.51 -4.23
N PHE A 581 3.07 23.83 -3.93
CA PHE A 581 3.14 22.38 -3.96
C PHE A 581 2.53 21.83 -2.67
N VAL A 582 1.67 20.82 -2.77
CA VAL A 582 0.90 20.28 -1.65
C VAL A 582 1.02 18.76 -1.62
N VAL A 583 1.24 18.22 -0.41
CA VAL A 583 1.09 16.79 -0.10
C VAL A 583 -0.07 16.66 0.87
N TRP A 584 -1.09 15.90 0.48
CA TRP A 584 -2.34 15.76 1.21
C TRP A 584 -2.60 14.30 1.59
N SER A 585 -2.96 14.03 2.85
CA SER A 585 -3.32 12.68 3.31
C SER A 585 -4.83 12.45 3.12
N SER A 586 -5.17 11.36 2.43
CA SER A 586 -6.57 10.96 2.24
C SER A 586 -7.22 10.42 3.51
N ARG A 587 -6.43 9.80 4.39
CA ARG A 587 -6.91 9.27 5.67
C ARG A 587 -7.26 10.39 6.66
N THR A 588 -6.34 11.34 6.90
CA THR A 588 -6.60 12.43 7.85
C THR A 588 -7.43 13.56 7.22
N GLY A 589 -7.35 13.73 5.90
CA GLY A 589 -7.98 14.84 5.19
C GLY A 589 -7.19 16.15 5.30
N GLU A 590 -5.92 16.10 5.71
CA GLU A 590 -5.10 17.29 5.99
C GLU A 590 -3.95 17.48 5.00
N ASN A 591 -3.49 18.73 4.88
CA ASN A 591 -2.28 19.07 4.14
C ASN A 591 -1.06 18.79 5.03
N LEU A 592 -0.29 17.76 4.70
CA LEU A 592 0.97 17.43 5.39
C LEU A 592 2.07 18.43 5.01
N HIS A 593 2.12 18.83 3.74
CA HIS A 593 3.10 19.76 3.20
C HIS A 593 2.43 20.82 2.32
N CYS A 594 2.91 22.06 2.42
CA CYS A 594 2.52 23.17 1.57
C CYS A 594 3.74 24.07 1.33
N ILE A 595 4.31 24.03 0.13
CA ILE A 595 5.56 24.72 -0.22
C ILE A 595 5.29 25.79 -1.29
N PRO A 596 5.54 27.08 -1.02
CA PRO A 596 5.30 28.17 -1.97
C PRO A 596 6.38 28.24 -3.06
N CYS A 597 6.20 27.44 -4.11
CA CYS A 597 7.13 27.30 -5.23
C CYS A 597 6.85 28.23 -6.41
N GLY A 598 5.67 28.87 -6.44
CA GLY A 598 5.21 29.69 -7.56
C GLY A 598 4.50 28.89 -8.66
N GLY A 599 4.01 27.68 -8.35
CA GLY A 599 3.14 26.86 -9.19
C GLY A 599 3.83 25.75 -10.00
N GLY A 600 3.06 24.75 -10.42
CA GLY A 600 3.55 23.52 -11.06
C GLY A 600 4.03 23.63 -12.51
N HIS A 601 3.97 24.82 -13.11
CA HIS A 601 4.49 25.09 -14.45
C HIS A 601 6.02 25.28 -14.49
N ARG A 602 6.67 25.26 -13.33
CA ARG A 602 8.12 25.38 -13.17
C ARG A 602 8.78 24.01 -13.25
N SER A 603 10.10 23.98 -13.38
CA SER A 603 10.86 22.74 -13.21
C SER A 603 10.97 22.42 -11.72
N TRP A 604 10.58 21.21 -11.33
CA TRP A 604 10.62 20.73 -9.96
C TRP A 604 10.79 19.21 -9.93
N SER A 605 11.18 18.68 -8.76
CA SER A 605 11.24 17.26 -8.47
C SER A 605 10.91 17.03 -6.99
N TYR A 606 10.23 15.93 -6.69
CA TYR A 606 9.89 15.54 -5.33
C TYR A 606 10.36 14.11 -5.06
N CYS A 607 11.11 13.93 -3.98
CA CYS A 607 11.55 12.63 -3.50
C CYS A 607 11.21 12.50 -2.02
N SER A 608 10.59 11.38 -1.64
CA SER A 608 10.34 11.04 -0.24
C SER A 608 11.11 9.77 0.08
N SER A 609 11.91 9.82 1.13
CA SER A 609 12.61 8.67 1.72
C SER A 609 12.14 8.49 3.17
N PRO A 610 12.31 7.30 3.77
CA PRO A 610 11.97 7.08 5.17
C PRO A 610 12.68 8.03 6.15
N SER A 611 13.81 8.60 5.74
CA SER A 611 14.66 9.50 6.55
C SER A 611 14.48 10.98 6.22
N SER A 612 13.94 11.32 5.04
CA SER A 612 13.79 12.71 4.61
C SER A 612 12.82 12.90 3.45
N GLU A 613 12.14 14.03 3.45
CA GLU A 613 11.40 14.54 2.30
C GLU A 613 12.13 15.70 1.65
N ASN A 614 12.34 15.59 0.34
CA ASN A 614 13.10 16.54 -0.47
C ASN A 614 12.23 17.05 -1.62
N PHE A 615 12.08 18.35 -1.71
CA PHE A 615 11.41 19.02 -2.82
C PHE A 615 12.35 20.06 -3.44
N ALA A 616 12.76 19.82 -4.68
CA ALA A 616 13.62 20.72 -5.44
C ALA A 616 12.81 21.46 -6.50
N PHE A 617 13.03 22.76 -6.69
CA PHE A 617 12.33 23.55 -7.72
C PHE A 617 13.12 24.77 -8.17
N VAL A 618 12.87 25.23 -9.41
CA VAL A 618 13.54 26.42 -9.97
C VAL A 618 12.71 27.67 -9.74
N LYS A 619 13.32 28.70 -9.12
CA LYS A 619 12.69 30.02 -8.89
C LYS A 619 13.70 31.13 -9.10
N CYS A 620 13.35 32.11 -9.93
CA CYS A 620 14.21 33.27 -10.26
C CYS A 620 15.59 32.90 -10.86
N GLY A 621 15.73 31.72 -11.47
CA GLY A 621 17.00 31.24 -12.03
C GLY A 621 17.79 30.33 -11.08
N ASP A 622 17.42 30.27 -9.81
CA ASP A 622 18.08 29.45 -8.80
C ASP A 622 17.34 28.12 -8.56
N VAL A 623 18.09 27.09 -8.18
CA VAL A 623 17.56 25.81 -7.72
C VAL A 623 17.35 25.89 -6.21
N MET A 624 16.09 25.88 -5.79
CA MET A 624 15.68 25.83 -4.40
C MET A 624 15.55 24.37 -3.96
N LEU A 625 16.09 24.02 -2.80
CA LEU A 625 15.91 22.71 -2.18
C LEU A 625 15.23 22.88 -0.81
N CYS A 626 14.06 22.29 -0.66
CA CYS A 626 13.37 22.14 0.62
C CYS A 626 13.63 20.73 1.14
N HIS A 627 14.35 20.64 2.26
CA HIS A 627 14.63 19.41 2.98
C HIS A 627 13.85 19.41 4.30
N ARG A 628 13.17 18.31 4.61
CA ARG A 628 12.51 18.13 5.91
C ARG A 628 12.76 16.72 6.42
N GLN A 629 13.18 16.62 7.68
CA GLN A 629 13.20 15.34 8.38
C GLN A 629 11.79 14.99 8.88
N PRO A 630 11.40 13.71 8.85
CA PRO A 630 10.13 13.27 9.39
C PRO A 630 10.13 13.45 10.90
N GLU A 631 9.65 14.61 11.36
CA GLU A 631 9.32 14.78 12.77
C GLU A 631 8.10 13.91 13.10
N PRO A 632 8.12 13.15 14.20
CA PRO A 632 6.95 12.42 14.65
C PRO A 632 5.84 13.45 14.89
N CYS A 633 4.79 13.42 14.07
CA CYS A 633 3.63 14.28 14.25
C CYS A 633 3.08 14.06 15.67
N GLU A 634 3.17 15.06 16.53
CA GLU A 634 2.65 15.00 17.91
C GLU A 634 1.12 14.88 17.97
N GLN A 635 0.43 15.06 16.83
CA GLN A 635 -1.02 14.96 16.75
C GLN A 635 -1.45 13.58 16.25
N GLN A 636 -1.90 12.74 17.19
CA GLN A 636 -2.61 11.51 16.86
C GLN A 636 -4.12 11.77 16.76
N VAL A 637 -4.70 11.36 15.63
CA VAL A 637 -6.16 11.34 15.45
C VAL A 637 -6.74 10.22 16.32
N LEU A 638 -7.36 10.59 17.45
CA LEU A 638 -8.01 9.62 18.36
C LEU A 638 -9.31 9.04 17.79
N LEU A 639 -10.00 9.82 16.95
CA LEU A 639 -11.22 9.43 16.26
C LEU A 639 -11.27 10.12 14.90
N SER A 640 -11.39 9.33 13.83
CA SER A 640 -11.50 9.86 12.47
C SER A 640 -12.77 10.71 12.31
N SER A 641 -12.65 11.88 11.70
CA SER A 641 -13.80 12.72 11.35
C SER A 641 -14.64 12.07 10.25
N LEU A 642 -15.98 12.11 10.38
CA LEU A 642 -16.91 11.55 9.40
C LEU A 642 -17.24 12.55 8.27
N HIS A 643 -17.83 13.69 8.63
CA HIS A 643 -18.22 14.78 7.73
C HIS A 643 -17.77 16.13 8.30
N GLY A 644 -17.48 17.09 7.43
CA GLY A 644 -17.05 18.44 7.83
C GLY A 644 -18.20 19.40 8.13
N ARG A 645 -19.44 19.00 7.85
CA ARG A 645 -20.68 19.76 8.05
C ARG A 645 -21.82 18.83 8.46
N GLU A 646 -23.03 19.39 8.59
CA GLU A 646 -24.24 18.63 8.91
C GLU A 646 -24.48 17.45 7.96
N ILE A 647 -24.92 16.33 8.52
CA ILE A 647 -25.35 15.13 7.82
C ILE A 647 -26.84 15.27 7.55
N THR A 648 -27.20 15.34 6.27
CA THR A 648 -28.54 15.68 5.80
C THR A 648 -29.42 14.46 5.57
N CYS A 649 -28.81 13.30 5.35
CA CYS A 649 -29.51 12.07 5.01
C CYS A 649 -28.69 10.83 5.39
N VAL A 650 -29.39 9.73 5.70
CA VAL A 650 -28.77 8.46 6.10
C VAL A 650 -29.60 7.27 5.62
N ARG A 651 -28.93 6.20 5.18
CA ARG A 651 -29.59 4.93 4.82
C ARG A 651 -28.76 3.71 5.16
N ARG A 652 -29.38 2.68 5.73
CA ARG A 652 -28.75 1.37 5.95
C ARG A 652 -28.72 0.55 4.66
N LEU A 653 -27.55 0.04 4.27
CA LEU A 653 -27.43 -0.92 3.17
C LEU A 653 -27.79 -2.34 3.61
N GLY A 654 -27.28 -2.75 4.77
CA GLY A 654 -27.42 -4.12 5.26
C GLY A 654 -26.33 -4.51 6.25
N THR A 655 -26.20 -5.82 6.45
CA THR A 655 -25.21 -6.42 7.36
C THR A 655 -24.23 -7.28 6.56
N VAL A 656 -22.95 -7.20 6.89
CA VAL A 656 -21.88 -8.05 6.36
C VAL A 656 -21.41 -8.96 7.49
N GLU A 657 -21.45 -10.27 7.25
CA GLU A 657 -20.89 -11.26 8.16
C GLU A 657 -19.42 -11.47 7.85
N VAL A 658 -18.55 -11.31 8.86
CA VAL A 658 -17.11 -11.47 8.73
C VAL A 658 -16.66 -12.63 9.63
N PRO A 659 -15.92 -13.62 9.11
CA PRO A 659 -15.42 -14.74 9.92
C PRO A 659 -14.59 -14.24 11.11
N GLY A 660 -14.96 -14.67 12.32
CA GLY A 660 -14.26 -14.27 13.55
C GLY A 660 -14.68 -12.91 14.14
N HIS A 661 -15.55 -12.16 13.46
CA HIS A 661 -16.08 -10.88 13.95
C HIS A 661 -17.61 -10.95 14.10
N ALA A 662 -18.18 -10.03 14.89
CA ALA A 662 -19.63 -9.84 14.94
C ALA A 662 -20.12 -9.24 13.61
N ALA A 663 -21.39 -9.48 13.26
CA ALA A 663 -22.05 -8.89 12.11
C ALA A 663 -21.88 -7.35 12.10
N LEU A 664 -21.38 -6.81 10.98
CA LEU A 664 -21.12 -5.38 10.82
C LEU A 664 -22.23 -4.75 10.00
N ASN A 665 -22.81 -3.65 10.48
CA ASN A 665 -23.83 -2.92 9.73
C ASN A 665 -23.16 -1.86 8.83
N VAL A 666 -23.61 -1.76 7.58
CA VAL A 666 -23.09 -0.78 6.62
C VAL A 666 -24.15 0.27 6.33
N PHE A 667 -23.74 1.54 6.33
CA PHE A 667 -24.60 2.70 6.08
C PHE A 667 -23.99 3.63 5.03
N VAL A 668 -24.85 4.44 4.41
CA VAL A 668 -24.45 5.61 3.65
C VAL A 668 -25.00 6.85 4.33
N THR A 669 -24.15 7.85 4.52
CA THR A 669 -24.53 9.21 4.96
C THR A 669 -24.27 10.20 3.84
N GLY A 670 -25.11 11.23 3.71
CA GLY A 670 -24.88 12.37 2.82
C GLY A 670 -24.80 13.66 3.63
N SER A 671 -23.98 14.62 3.19
CA SER A 671 -23.72 15.85 3.95
C SER A 671 -23.79 17.11 3.10
N GLU A 672 -23.97 18.25 3.80
CA GLU A 672 -23.83 19.58 3.24
C GLU A 672 -22.40 19.87 2.75
N ASP A 673 -21.41 19.11 3.21
CA ASP A 673 -20.00 19.22 2.77
C ASP A 673 -19.74 18.77 1.32
N THR A 674 -20.81 18.43 0.58
CA THR A 674 -20.81 17.94 -0.81
C THR A 674 -20.36 16.49 -0.98
N THR A 675 -20.29 15.72 0.10
CA THR A 675 -19.88 14.31 0.06
C THR A 675 -20.96 13.37 0.57
N ALA A 676 -20.90 12.13 0.10
CA ALA A 676 -21.54 10.99 0.73
C ALA A 676 -20.48 10.02 1.25
N CYS A 677 -20.69 9.41 2.41
CA CYS A 677 -19.73 8.51 3.04
C CYS A 677 -20.38 7.14 3.27
N VAL A 678 -19.68 6.07 2.88
CA VAL A 678 -20.06 4.70 3.24
C VAL A 678 -19.28 4.32 4.50
N LEU A 679 -19.97 3.86 5.53
CA LEU A 679 -19.40 3.55 6.84
C LEU A 679 -19.81 2.16 7.32
N ALA A 680 -18.88 1.46 7.95
CA ALA A 680 -19.11 0.22 8.68
C ALA A 680 -19.21 0.53 10.18
N LEU A 681 -20.24 -0.01 10.83
CA LEU A 681 -20.45 0.09 12.26
C LEU A 681 -20.38 -1.30 12.89
N SER A 682 -19.50 -1.43 13.88
CA SER A 682 -19.44 -2.61 14.74
C SER A 682 -20.32 -2.42 15.95
N GLU A 683 -21.32 -3.29 16.14
CA GLU A 683 -22.19 -3.24 17.31
C GLU A 683 -21.43 -3.52 18.62
N ARG A 684 -20.33 -4.29 18.55
CA ARG A 684 -19.53 -4.66 19.74
C ARG A 684 -18.55 -3.57 20.16
N SER A 685 -17.78 -3.02 19.21
CA SER A 685 -16.79 -1.98 19.52
C SER A 685 -17.40 -0.58 19.51
N ARG A 686 -18.62 -0.41 18.99
CA ARG A 686 -19.28 0.88 18.75
C ARG A 686 -18.45 1.84 17.89
N ALA A 687 -17.46 1.31 17.18
CA ALA A 687 -16.62 2.06 16.27
C ALA A 687 -17.35 2.19 14.92
N ALA A 688 -17.39 3.43 14.41
CA ALA A 688 -17.81 3.73 13.06
C ALA A 688 -16.56 3.97 12.22
N VAL A 689 -16.33 3.14 11.22
CA VAL A 689 -15.16 3.22 10.34
C VAL A 689 -15.61 3.64 8.94
N PRO A 690 -15.14 4.79 8.42
CA PRO A 690 -15.45 5.19 7.05
C PRO A 690 -14.74 4.23 6.07
N LEU A 691 -15.51 3.61 5.17
CA LEU A 691 -15.00 2.71 4.14
C LEU A 691 -14.60 3.46 2.87
N THR A 692 -15.40 4.45 2.46
CA THR A 692 -15.15 5.24 1.25
C THR A 692 -15.95 6.54 1.25
N ARG A 693 -15.39 7.60 0.65
CA ARG A 693 -16.02 8.91 0.47
C ARG A 693 -16.29 9.17 -1.01
N LEU A 694 -17.54 9.52 -1.33
CA LEU A 694 -18.04 9.87 -2.65
C LEU A 694 -18.12 11.40 -2.75
N SER A 695 -17.42 12.00 -3.72
CA SER A 695 -17.26 13.45 -3.83
C SER A 695 -17.65 14.03 -5.20
N ASP A 696 -18.49 13.33 -5.96
CA ASP A 696 -18.94 13.77 -7.29
C ASP A 696 -20.00 14.89 -7.26
N HIS A 697 -20.64 15.11 -6.11
CA HIS A 697 -21.63 16.17 -5.96
C HIS A 697 -20.99 17.56 -5.99
N ILE A 698 -21.59 18.46 -6.76
CA ILE A 698 -21.15 19.87 -6.84
C ILE A 698 -21.78 20.74 -5.74
N SER A 699 -22.79 20.23 -5.04
CA SER A 699 -23.53 20.90 -3.98
C SER A 699 -23.90 19.91 -2.87
N SER A 700 -24.70 20.34 -1.88
CA SER A 700 -25.06 19.49 -0.75
C SER A 700 -25.81 18.24 -1.21
N VAL A 701 -25.43 17.09 -0.67
CA VAL A 701 -26.22 15.86 -0.80
C VAL A 701 -27.39 16.00 0.17
N ARG A 702 -28.61 15.66 -0.23
CA ARG A 702 -29.83 15.82 0.60
C ARG A 702 -30.73 14.59 0.64
N ALA A 703 -30.62 13.70 -0.34
CA ALA A 703 -31.46 12.53 -0.45
C ALA A 703 -30.65 11.32 -0.88
N LEU A 704 -30.93 10.17 -0.25
CA LEU A 704 -30.37 8.87 -0.59
C LEU A 704 -31.50 7.87 -0.83
N ALA A 705 -31.39 7.08 -1.89
CA ALA A 705 -32.26 5.95 -2.16
C ALA A 705 -31.45 4.73 -2.60
N LEU A 706 -31.92 3.54 -2.21
CA LEU A 706 -31.25 2.27 -2.50
C LEU A 706 -32.18 1.38 -3.32
N ALA A 707 -31.69 0.83 -4.43
CA ALA A 707 -32.39 -0.24 -5.15
C ALA A 707 -31.82 -1.60 -4.72
N LYS A 708 -32.70 -2.47 -4.22
CA LYS A 708 -32.31 -3.79 -3.69
C LYS A 708 -31.70 -4.69 -4.78
N PRO A 709 -30.73 -5.55 -4.44
CA PRO A 709 -30.16 -6.49 -5.40
C PRO A 709 -31.19 -7.50 -5.91
N ALA A 710 -31.01 -7.94 -7.16
CA ALA A 710 -31.78 -9.00 -7.80
C ALA A 710 -31.47 -10.44 -7.28
N GLY A 711 -30.84 -10.59 -6.11
CA GLY A 711 -30.60 -11.92 -5.53
C GLY A 711 -29.86 -11.93 -4.19
N PRO A 712 -29.98 -13.02 -3.41
CA PRO A 712 -29.22 -13.22 -2.17
C PRO A 712 -27.75 -13.51 -2.51
N SER A 713 -26.88 -12.54 -2.26
CA SER A 713 -25.43 -12.77 -2.23
C SER A 713 -25.07 -13.32 -0.86
N THR A 714 -24.55 -14.55 -0.80
CA THR A 714 -24.24 -15.25 0.44
C THR A 714 -22.91 -14.82 1.09
N LYS A 715 -22.22 -13.79 0.54
CA LYS A 715 -20.89 -13.34 1.02
C LYS A 715 -20.70 -11.81 1.11
N GLY A 716 -21.75 -11.01 0.89
CA GLY A 716 -21.65 -9.54 0.92
C GLY A 716 -22.92 -8.80 0.48
N VAL A 717 -22.91 -7.48 0.60
CA VAL A 717 -24.02 -6.60 0.22
C VAL A 717 -23.69 -5.92 -1.11
N SER A 718 -24.51 -6.15 -2.14
CA SER A 718 -24.45 -5.40 -3.40
C SER A 718 -25.72 -4.58 -3.59
N THR A 719 -25.60 -3.29 -3.90
CA THR A 719 -26.76 -2.41 -4.05
C THR A 719 -26.47 -1.26 -5.01
N LEU A 720 -27.52 -0.74 -5.66
CA LEU A 720 -27.44 0.52 -6.39
C LEU A 720 -27.85 1.65 -5.44
N LEU A 721 -26.93 2.60 -5.26
CA LEU A 721 -27.12 3.82 -4.49
C LEU A 721 -27.41 4.99 -5.44
N PHE A 722 -28.50 5.69 -5.18
CA PHE A 722 -28.80 7.00 -5.75
C PHE A 722 -28.59 8.07 -4.68
N SER A 723 -27.78 9.07 -4.97
CA SER A 723 -27.61 10.25 -4.14
C SER A 723 -27.99 11.50 -4.92
N ALA A 724 -28.75 12.39 -4.29
CA ALA A 724 -29.23 13.61 -4.93
C ALA A 724 -29.24 14.79 -3.97
N GLY A 725 -29.25 16.00 -4.52
CA GLY A 725 -29.33 17.20 -3.70
C GLY A 725 -29.36 18.50 -4.48
N GLY A 726 -28.49 19.44 -4.11
CA GLY A 726 -28.45 20.77 -4.70
C GLY A 726 -28.15 20.76 -6.21
N ARG A 727 -28.54 21.84 -6.90
CA ARG A 727 -28.36 22.03 -8.35
C ARG A 727 -29.02 20.94 -9.22
N ALA A 728 -30.08 20.33 -8.70
CA ALA A 728 -30.82 19.26 -9.36
C ALA A 728 -29.89 18.18 -9.94
N GLN A 729 -28.91 17.76 -9.15
CA GLN A 729 -27.95 16.68 -9.48
C GLN A 729 -28.37 15.36 -8.83
N ILE A 730 -28.26 14.27 -9.58
CA ILE A 730 -28.37 12.88 -9.13
C ILE A 730 -27.12 12.14 -9.56
N GLU A 731 -26.51 11.41 -8.63
CA GLU A 731 -25.40 10.50 -8.90
C GLU A 731 -25.81 9.07 -8.53
N CYS A 732 -25.43 8.12 -9.36
CA CYS A 732 -25.74 6.70 -9.21
C CYS A 732 -24.46 5.88 -9.09
N TYR A 733 -24.38 5.05 -8.05
CA TYR A 733 -23.24 4.20 -7.74
C TYR A 733 -23.67 2.76 -7.52
N ARG A 734 -22.86 1.81 -7.96
CA ARG A 734 -22.94 0.41 -7.56
C ARG A 734 -21.97 0.19 -6.41
N LEU A 735 -22.49 -0.24 -5.27
CA LEU A 735 -21.72 -0.54 -4.07
C LEU A 735 -21.64 -2.05 -3.89
N LEU A 736 -20.44 -2.55 -3.60
CA LEU A 736 -20.18 -3.94 -3.26
C LEU A 736 -19.37 -3.99 -1.96
N CYS A 737 -20.03 -4.35 -0.86
CA CYS A 737 -19.41 -4.50 0.45
C CYS A 737 -19.23 -5.98 0.78
N ALA A 738 -17.99 -6.40 1.05
CA ALA A 738 -17.66 -7.79 1.36
C ALA A 738 -16.69 -7.88 2.54
N ALA A 739 -16.67 -9.05 3.20
CA ALA A 739 -15.74 -9.31 4.29
C ALA A 739 -14.29 -9.26 3.80
N ASP A 740 -13.46 -8.47 4.48
CA ASP A 740 -12.01 -8.39 4.24
C ASP A 740 -11.27 -8.39 5.59
N PRO A 741 -10.94 -9.57 6.14
CA PRO A 741 -10.27 -9.69 7.43
C PRO A 741 -8.87 -9.06 7.48
N ALA A 742 -8.26 -8.75 6.33
CA ALA A 742 -6.95 -8.09 6.28
C ALA A 742 -7.04 -6.58 6.49
N SER A 743 -8.21 -5.98 6.23
CA SER A 743 -8.49 -4.56 6.41
C SER A 743 -8.79 -4.21 7.87
N GLU A 744 -8.45 -2.99 8.30
CA GLU A 744 -8.75 -2.49 9.66
C GLU A 744 -10.26 -2.47 9.97
N SER A 745 -11.08 -2.18 8.96
CA SER A 745 -12.56 -2.17 9.04
C SER A 745 -13.18 -3.56 9.01
N ALA A 746 -12.41 -4.61 8.72
CA ALA A 746 -12.85 -5.97 8.43
C ALA A 746 -13.82 -6.11 7.23
N VAL A 747 -14.11 -5.00 6.53
CA VAL A 747 -15.05 -4.89 5.41
C VAL A 747 -14.41 -4.02 4.34
N ALA A 748 -14.31 -4.54 3.12
CA ALA A 748 -13.94 -3.77 1.94
C ALA A 748 -15.21 -3.29 1.21
N CYS A 749 -15.20 -2.04 0.74
CA CYS A 749 -16.26 -1.47 -0.09
C CYS A 749 -15.70 -1.09 -1.46
N GLN A 750 -16.12 -1.81 -2.50
CA GLN A 750 -15.87 -1.44 -3.88
C GLN A 750 -17.01 -0.56 -4.39
N VAL A 751 -16.65 0.54 -5.06
CA VAL A 751 -17.58 1.50 -5.65
C VAL A 751 -17.38 1.53 -7.15
N THR A 752 -18.47 1.58 -7.89
CA THR A 752 -18.46 1.84 -9.33
C THR A 752 -19.43 2.96 -9.63
N HIS A 753 -18.96 4.03 -10.27
CA HIS A 753 -19.84 5.09 -10.74
C HIS A 753 -20.61 4.60 -11.97
N VAL A 754 -21.94 4.67 -11.92
CA VAL A 754 -22.83 4.11 -12.95
C VAL A 754 -23.36 5.21 -13.86
N ALA A 755 -23.90 6.29 -13.31
CA ALA A 755 -24.49 7.37 -14.09
C ALA A 755 -24.57 8.67 -13.27
N SER A 756 -24.48 9.80 -13.97
CA SER A 756 -24.74 11.14 -13.44
C SER A 756 -25.89 11.78 -14.20
N HIS A 757 -26.67 12.62 -13.54
CA HIS A 757 -27.67 13.46 -14.19
C HIS A 757 -27.71 14.82 -13.52
N ARG A 758 -27.70 15.88 -14.33
CA ARG A 758 -27.96 17.24 -13.87
C ARG A 758 -28.96 17.91 -14.81
N LEU A 759 -30.00 18.51 -14.24
CA LEU A 759 -31.15 19.01 -15.01
C LEU A 759 -30.79 20.08 -16.06
N ASP A 760 -29.70 20.82 -15.88
CA ASP A 760 -29.28 21.96 -16.70
C ASP A 760 -28.18 21.65 -17.75
N GLU A 761 -27.68 20.40 -17.86
CA GLU A 761 -26.55 20.05 -18.75
C GLU A 761 -26.79 20.45 -20.21
N HIS A 762 -28.01 20.26 -20.67
CA HIS A 762 -28.41 20.58 -22.04
C HIS A 762 -28.51 22.11 -22.28
N TRP A 763 -28.71 22.91 -21.23
CA TRP A 763 -28.74 24.37 -21.29
C TRP A 763 -27.34 24.99 -21.31
N GLU A 764 -26.42 24.48 -20.50
CA GLU A 764 -25.02 24.95 -20.51
C GLU A 764 -24.34 24.69 -21.86
N TRP A 765 -24.68 23.60 -22.54
CA TRP A 765 -24.20 23.31 -23.90
C TRP A 765 -24.78 24.27 -24.96
N LYS A 766 -26.01 24.78 -24.75
CA LYS A 766 -26.74 25.69 -25.65
C LYS A 766 -26.47 27.18 -25.41
N LYS A 767 -25.59 27.56 -24.49
CA LYS A 767 -25.19 28.95 -24.18
C LYS A 767 -24.66 29.78 -25.37
N ASN A 768 -24.53 29.19 -26.55
CA ASN A 768 -24.21 29.85 -27.81
C ASN A 768 -25.41 30.22 -28.71
N ARG A 769 -26.67 30.01 -28.31
CA ARG A 769 -27.82 30.52 -29.10
C ARG A 769 -28.89 31.16 -28.21
N HIS A 770 -29.23 32.40 -28.56
CA HIS A 770 -30.13 33.26 -27.82
C HIS A 770 -31.56 32.70 -27.77
N LYS A 771 -32.17 32.82 -26.57
CA LYS A 771 -33.58 32.59 -26.20
C LYS A 771 -34.05 31.12 -26.08
N LEU A 772 -34.27 30.65 -24.85
CA LEU A 772 -35.58 30.22 -24.29
C LEU A 772 -35.41 29.62 -22.87
N ILE A 773 -36.27 30.03 -21.93
CA ILE A 773 -36.52 29.50 -20.56
C ILE A 773 -35.34 29.55 -19.57
N LYS A 774 -35.48 30.40 -18.55
CA LYS A 774 -34.53 30.56 -17.44
C LYS A 774 -34.80 29.48 -16.39
N MET A 775 -34.07 28.36 -16.44
CA MET A 775 -34.04 27.38 -15.34
C MET A 775 -33.41 28.01 -14.10
N ASP A 776 -33.98 27.73 -12.92
CA ASP A 776 -33.47 28.24 -11.65
C ASP A 776 -32.28 27.39 -11.18
N PRO A 777 -31.05 27.92 -11.18
CA PRO A 777 -29.86 27.20 -10.72
C PRO A 777 -29.92 26.79 -9.24
N GLU A 778 -30.92 27.26 -8.48
CA GLU A 778 -31.13 26.91 -7.08
C GLU A 778 -32.02 25.68 -6.85
N THR A 779 -32.56 25.05 -7.90
CA THR A 779 -33.42 23.87 -7.78
C THR A 779 -32.71 22.72 -7.06
N ARG A 780 -33.39 22.08 -6.09
CA ARG A 780 -32.84 20.98 -5.27
C ARG A 780 -33.76 19.77 -5.33
N TYR A 781 -33.18 18.58 -5.37
CA TYR A 781 -33.90 17.35 -5.07
C TYR A 781 -33.94 17.16 -3.55
N MET A 782 -35.15 17.11 -3.00
CA MET A 782 -35.42 17.08 -1.56
C MET A 782 -35.58 15.65 -1.03
N SER A 783 -36.09 14.74 -1.85
CA SER A 783 -36.29 13.33 -1.49
C SER A 783 -36.23 12.47 -2.74
N LEU A 784 -35.76 11.24 -2.58
CA LEU A 784 -35.70 10.22 -3.61
C LEU A 784 -36.43 8.96 -3.16
N SER A 785 -37.08 8.27 -4.09
CA SER A 785 -37.72 6.97 -3.84
C SER A 785 -37.58 6.07 -5.07
N VAL A 786 -37.02 4.87 -4.90
CA VAL A 786 -36.91 3.87 -5.97
C VAL A 786 -38.27 3.23 -6.17
N ILE A 787 -38.71 3.13 -7.43
CA ILE A 787 -40.02 2.58 -7.78
C ILE A 787 -39.93 1.04 -7.80
N PRO A 788 -40.59 0.34 -6.86
CA PRO A 788 -40.43 -1.10 -6.70
C PRO A 788 -41.10 -1.91 -7.81
N GLY A 789 -40.55 -3.09 -8.11
CA GLY A 789 -41.20 -4.08 -8.99
C GLY A 789 -41.12 -3.79 -10.49
N THR A 790 -40.25 -2.87 -10.89
CA THR A 790 -39.98 -2.50 -12.29
C THR A 790 -38.89 -3.37 -12.95
N SER A 791 -38.13 -4.12 -12.16
CA SER A 791 -37.19 -5.15 -12.61
C SER A 791 -37.94 -6.42 -13.07
N SER A 792 -38.38 -6.43 -14.32
CA SER A 792 -38.97 -7.64 -14.91
C SER A 792 -37.88 -8.55 -15.49
N GLU A 793 -37.80 -9.79 -15.01
CA GLU A 793 -36.96 -10.87 -15.56
C GLU A 793 -37.25 -11.18 -17.06
N GLN A 794 -38.30 -10.58 -17.64
CA GLN A 794 -38.73 -10.80 -19.02
C GLN A 794 -38.21 -9.75 -20.02
N LEU A 795 -37.43 -8.76 -19.58
CA LEU A 795 -36.86 -7.73 -20.45
C LEU A 795 -35.37 -8.00 -20.74
N PRO A 796 -34.88 -7.77 -21.98
CA PRO A 796 -33.48 -7.98 -22.36
C PRO A 796 -32.48 -7.09 -21.59
N THR A 797 -32.94 -5.95 -21.08
CA THR A 797 -32.18 -5.02 -20.23
C THR A 797 -33.06 -4.53 -19.08
N PRO A 798 -32.67 -4.75 -17.81
CA PRO A 798 -33.44 -4.27 -16.66
C PRO A 798 -33.32 -2.76 -16.53
N TRP A 799 -34.46 -2.08 -16.43
CA TRP A 799 -34.55 -0.65 -16.11
C TRP A 799 -34.90 -0.47 -14.65
N GLU A 800 -34.22 0.46 -13.99
CA GLU A 800 -34.56 0.89 -12.62
C GLU A 800 -35.17 2.29 -12.68
N PHE A 801 -36.31 2.48 -12.02
CA PHE A 801 -37.02 3.76 -12.02
C PHE A 801 -36.92 4.45 -10.65
N LEU A 802 -36.76 5.77 -10.68
CA LEU A 802 -36.55 6.60 -9.50
C LEU A 802 -37.47 7.81 -9.54
N ALA A 803 -38.19 8.09 -8.46
CA ALA A 803 -38.96 9.32 -8.29
C ALA A 803 -38.21 10.34 -7.41
N ALA A 804 -38.31 11.63 -7.75
CA ALA A 804 -37.69 12.73 -7.03
C ALA A 804 -38.70 13.83 -6.68
N ALA A 805 -38.66 14.28 -5.43
CA ALA A 805 -39.33 15.47 -4.94
C ALA A 805 -38.44 16.70 -5.15
N CYS A 806 -38.97 17.79 -5.68
CA CYS A 806 -38.17 18.95 -6.07
C CYS A 806 -38.59 20.22 -5.33
N SER A 807 -37.63 21.12 -5.10
CA SER A 807 -37.86 22.40 -4.43
C SER A 807 -38.69 23.40 -5.26
N ASP A 808 -38.74 23.21 -6.57
CA ASP A 808 -39.53 23.99 -7.53
C ASP A 808 -41.03 23.60 -7.56
N GLY A 809 -41.45 22.67 -6.70
CA GLY A 809 -42.83 22.18 -6.65
C GLY A 809 -43.14 21.03 -7.61
N SER A 810 -42.14 20.55 -8.35
CA SER A 810 -42.34 19.42 -9.24
C SER A 810 -42.09 18.05 -8.59
N VAL A 811 -42.71 17.03 -9.17
CA VAL A 811 -42.41 15.62 -8.95
C VAL A 811 -41.90 15.06 -10.27
N ARG A 812 -40.71 14.44 -10.24
CA ARG A 812 -40.04 13.93 -11.44
C ARG A 812 -39.77 12.44 -11.32
N VAL A 813 -39.82 11.72 -12.44
CA VAL A 813 -39.49 10.30 -12.54
C VAL A 813 -38.37 10.11 -13.54
N PHE A 814 -37.36 9.34 -13.16
CA PHE A 814 -36.17 9.02 -13.92
C PHE A 814 -36.11 7.52 -14.21
N GLY A 815 -35.56 7.15 -15.37
CA GLY A 815 -35.21 5.78 -15.72
C GLY A 815 -33.69 5.63 -15.85
N LEU A 816 -33.11 4.64 -15.16
CA LEU A 816 -31.71 4.26 -15.26
C LEU A 816 -31.56 3.08 -16.23
N LEU A 817 -30.73 3.28 -17.26
CA LEU A 817 -30.21 2.20 -18.09
C LEU A 817 -28.76 1.93 -17.71
N GLU A 818 -28.54 0.91 -16.89
CA GLU A 818 -27.21 0.59 -16.36
C GLU A 818 -26.22 0.23 -17.47
N ALA A 819 -26.63 -0.56 -18.46
CA ALA A 819 -25.77 -0.97 -19.58
C ALA A 819 -25.26 0.23 -20.40
N ALA A 820 -26.03 1.31 -20.50
CA ALA A 820 -25.65 2.53 -21.19
C ALA A 820 -25.07 3.61 -20.27
N ARG A 821 -24.97 3.33 -18.95
CA ARG A 821 -24.50 4.29 -17.93
C ARG A 821 -25.22 5.64 -18.01
N LYS A 822 -26.54 5.61 -18.27
CA LYS A 822 -27.36 6.80 -18.55
C LYS A 822 -28.60 6.85 -17.65
N LEU A 823 -28.83 8.00 -17.03
CA LEU A 823 -30.05 8.32 -16.29
C LEU A 823 -30.86 9.37 -17.05
N VAL A 824 -32.14 9.09 -17.31
CA VAL A 824 -32.99 9.91 -18.19
C VAL A 824 -34.26 10.35 -17.45
N LEU A 825 -34.64 11.62 -17.56
CA LEU A 825 -35.93 12.12 -17.08
C LEU A 825 -37.05 11.59 -17.99
N VAL A 826 -37.94 10.75 -17.43
CA VAL A 826 -39.00 10.09 -18.20
C VAL A 826 -40.37 10.73 -18.01
N ALA A 827 -40.65 11.31 -16.84
CA ALA A 827 -41.92 11.97 -16.58
C ALA A 827 -41.81 13.08 -15.52
N GLU A 828 -42.70 14.06 -15.58
CA GLU A 828 -42.79 15.13 -14.57
C GLU A 828 -44.22 15.64 -14.34
N SER A 829 -44.41 16.30 -13.20
CA SER A 829 -45.64 17.02 -12.86
C SER A 829 -45.33 18.24 -12.00
N PHE A 830 -46.03 19.35 -12.28
CA PHE A 830 -45.97 20.60 -11.52
C PHE A 830 -47.27 20.84 -10.75
N HIS A 831 -47.88 19.78 -10.22
CA HIS A 831 -49.15 19.86 -9.48
C HIS A 831 -49.02 20.77 -8.25
N HIS A 832 -47.93 20.62 -7.49
CA HIS A 832 -47.70 21.42 -6.29
C HIS A 832 -47.19 22.82 -6.66
N GLN A 833 -47.70 23.83 -5.97
CA GLN A 833 -47.28 25.23 -6.13
C GLN A 833 -46.16 25.63 -5.14
N ARG A 834 -45.77 24.68 -4.27
CA ARG A 834 -44.78 24.85 -3.21
C ARG A 834 -43.81 23.66 -3.21
N CYS A 835 -42.65 23.85 -2.60
CA CYS A 835 -41.59 22.84 -2.49
C CYS A 835 -42.15 21.48 -2.05
N VAL A 836 -41.81 20.43 -2.82
CA VAL A 836 -42.15 19.05 -2.47
C VAL A 836 -41.04 18.52 -1.56
N LEU A 837 -41.39 18.15 -0.33
CA LEU A 837 -40.44 17.73 0.69
C LEU A 837 -40.13 16.23 0.65
N LYS A 838 -41.15 15.42 0.35
CA LYS A 838 -41.03 13.96 0.37
C LYS A 838 -41.76 13.36 -0.82
N VAL A 839 -41.19 12.29 -1.37
CA VAL A 839 -41.84 11.42 -2.34
C VAL A 839 -41.65 9.98 -1.89
N GLU A 840 -42.66 9.13 -2.09
CA GLU A 840 -42.57 7.70 -1.85
C GLU A 840 -43.34 6.92 -2.92
N ALA A 841 -42.68 5.94 -3.53
CA ALA A 841 -43.27 5.05 -4.50
C ALA A 841 -43.51 3.66 -3.89
N PHE A 842 -44.67 3.07 -4.18
CA PHE A 842 -45.02 1.74 -3.68
C PHE A 842 -45.87 0.95 -4.67
N LEU A 843 -45.75 -0.37 -4.60
CA LEU A 843 -46.48 -1.29 -5.46
C LEU A 843 -47.75 -1.77 -4.74
N HIS A 844 -48.91 -1.58 -5.37
CA HIS A 844 -50.18 -2.12 -4.89
C HIS A 844 -50.61 -3.29 -5.79
N THR A 845 -50.86 -4.45 -5.21
CA THR A 845 -51.40 -5.62 -5.93
C THR A 845 -52.86 -5.81 -5.53
N ARG A 846 -53.77 -5.72 -6.50
CA ARG A 846 -55.19 -5.94 -6.28
C ARG A 846 -55.47 -7.44 -6.08
N ALA A 847 -56.57 -7.79 -5.42
CA ALA A 847 -56.99 -9.19 -5.19
C ALA A 847 -57.10 -10.05 -6.47
N GLY A 848 -57.17 -9.43 -7.66
CA GLY A 848 -57.13 -10.12 -8.97
C GLY A 848 -55.74 -10.23 -9.61
N GLY A 849 -54.66 -9.89 -8.90
CA GLY A 849 -53.27 -9.99 -9.40
C GLY A 849 -52.77 -8.79 -10.22
N GLU A 850 -53.63 -7.81 -10.53
CA GLU A 850 -53.25 -6.57 -11.22
C GLU A 850 -52.33 -5.73 -10.32
N ARG A 851 -51.13 -5.42 -10.83
CA ARG A 851 -50.13 -4.60 -10.15
C ARG A 851 -50.24 -3.15 -10.59
N ARG A 852 -50.29 -2.22 -9.64
CA ARG A 852 -50.27 -0.77 -9.87
C ARG A 852 -49.12 -0.11 -9.13
N HIS A 853 -48.38 0.74 -9.83
CA HIS A 853 -47.32 1.55 -9.28
C HIS A 853 -47.94 2.88 -8.82
N LEU A 854 -47.93 3.12 -7.51
CA LEU A 854 -48.47 4.34 -6.92
C LEU A 854 -47.33 5.23 -6.44
N LEU A 855 -47.50 6.53 -6.63
CA LEU A 855 -46.58 7.55 -6.16
C LEU A 855 -47.29 8.48 -5.20
N CYS A 856 -46.69 8.77 -4.06
CA CYS A 856 -47.17 9.74 -3.09
C CYS A 856 -46.15 10.87 -2.98
N SER A 857 -46.60 12.11 -2.86
CA SER A 857 -45.72 13.23 -2.51
C SER A 857 -46.37 14.18 -1.52
N ALA A 858 -45.53 14.84 -0.73
CA ALA A 858 -45.94 15.77 0.31
C ALA A 858 -45.21 17.12 0.15
N ALA A 859 -45.97 18.22 0.11
CA ALA A 859 -45.45 19.57 -0.07
C ALA A 859 -45.41 20.38 1.25
N THR A 860 -44.70 21.51 1.24
CA THR A 860 -44.53 22.39 2.42
C THR A 860 -45.83 23.03 2.92
N ASP A 861 -46.86 23.11 2.09
CA ASP A 861 -48.20 23.59 2.48
C ASP A 861 -49.04 22.50 3.17
N GLY A 862 -48.50 21.30 3.35
CA GLY A 862 -49.17 20.17 3.98
C GLY A 862 -50.09 19.38 3.04
N SER A 863 -50.11 19.71 1.74
CA SER A 863 -50.83 18.92 0.74
C SER A 863 -50.09 17.61 0.42
N VAL A 864 -50.84 16.52 0.34
CA VAL A 864 -50.35 15.19 -0.01
C VAL A 864 -51.11 14.70 -1.24
N ALA A 865 -50.40 14.39 -2.32
CA ALA A 865 -51.00 13.95 -3.56
C ALA A 865 -50.55 12.53 -3.94
N PHE A 866 -51.46 11.77 -4.56
CA PHE A 866 -51.25 10.38 -4.98
C PHE A 866 -51.44 10.24 -6.50
N TRP A 867 -50.54 9.55 -7.19
CA TRP A 867 -50.62 9.28 -8.64
C TRP A 867 -50.58 7.79 -8.94
N ASP A 868 -51.24 7.38 -10.02
CA ASP A 868 -50.98 6.10 -10.69
C ASP A 868 -49.92 6.33 -11.76
N ILE A 869 -48.73 5.78 -11.57
CA ILE A 869 -47.60 5.92 -12.50
C ILE A 869 -47.40 4.66 -13.35
N THR A 870 -48.34 3.72 -13.34
CA THR A 870 -48.24 2.46 -14.08
C THR A 870 -48.16 2.68 -15.59
N SER A 871 -49.04 3.50 -16.17
CA SER A 871 -48.99 3.79 -17.62
C SER A 871 -47.79 4.67 -18.01
N PRO A 872 -47.44 5.77 -17.31
CA PRO A 872 -46.22 6.52 -17.60
C PRO A 872 -44.95 5.65 -17.60
N ILE A 873 -44.80 4.72 -16.66
CA ILE A 873 -43.65 3.80 -16.63
C ILE A 873 -43.65 2.91 -17.86
N LYS A 874 -44.79 2.29 -18.20
CA LYS A 874 -44.90 1.42 -19.37
C LYS A 874 -44.58 2.17 -20.67
N ASP A 875 -45.15 3.36 -20.84
CA ASP A 875 -44.93 4.21 -22.01
C ASP A 875 -43.47 4.66 -22.11
N ALA A 876 -42.82 4.96 -20.97
CA ALA A 876 -41.40 5.26 -20.89
C ALA A 876 -40.56 4.06 -21.34
N VAL A 877 -40.83 2.87 -20.81
CA VAL A 877 -40.15 1.62 -21.22
C VAL A 877 -40.29 1.44 -22.73
N ASP A 878 -41.51 1.54 -23.28
CA ASP A 878 -41.76 1.36 -24.71
C ASP A 878 -41.03 2.40 -25.59
N ALA A 879 -40.96 3.66 -25.15
CA ALA A 879 -40.24 4.71 -25.87
C ALA A 879 -38.72 4.53 -25.83
N LEU A 880 -38.18 4.15 -24.67
CA LEU A 880 -36.76 3.90 -24.50
C LEU A 880 -36.28 2.70 -25.33
N HIS A 881 -37.13 1.70 -25.57
CA HIS A 881 -36.85 0.59 -26.50
C HIS A 881 -36.77 1.03 -27.97
N ARG A 882 -37.46 2.09 -28.38
CA ARG A 882 -37.45 2.58 -29.77
C ARG A 882 -36.18 3.36 -30.13
N GLY A 883 -35.24 3.54 -29.20
CA GLY A 883 -33.94 4.16 -29.47
C GLY A 883 -33.99 5.68 -29.69
N GLU A 884 -35.06 6.35 -29.25
CA GLU A 884 -35.16 7.81 -29.31
C GLU A 884 -34.24 8.42 -28.22
N GLY A 885 -33.02 8.79 -28.60
CA GLY A 885 -31.94 9.20 -27.71
C GLY A 885 -32.18 10.44 -26.83
N GLU A 886 -33.29 11.15 -27.03
CA GLU A 886 -33.75 12.27 -26.20
C GLU A 886 -35.28 12.25 -26.12
N MET A 887 -35.82 11.51 -25.15
CA MET A 887 -37.25 11.49 -24.86
C MET A 887 -37.68 12.80 -24.20
N GLN A 888 -38.77 13.43 -24.67
CA GLN A 888 -39.42 14.51 -23.93
C GLN A 888 -40.13 13.92 -22.70
N PRO A 889 -40.00 14.53 -21.51
CA PRO A 889 -40.66 14.02 -20.30
C PRO A 889 -42.18 13.91 -20.48
N LEU A 890 -42.74 12.75 -20.16
CA LEU A 890 -44.19 12.52 -20.14
C LEU A 890 -44.84 13.32 -18.99
N ALA A 891 -46.08 13.76 -19.16
CA ALA A 891 -46.84 14.31 -18.05
C ALA A 891 -47.35 13.18 -17.14
N LEU A 892 -47.12 13.25 -15.82
CA LEU A 892 -47.69 12.27 -14.88
C LEU A 892 -49.23 12.37 -14.74
N GLY A 893 -49.84 13.39 -15.34
CA GLY A 893 -51.28 13.62 -15.29
C GLY A 893 -51.77 14.18 -13.95
N THR A 894 -53.09 14.16 -13.78
CA THR A 894 -53.76 14.61 -12.55
C THR A 894 -53.66 13.55 -11.45
N PRO A 895 -53.39 13.93 -10.18
CA PRO A 895 -53.38 12.98 -9.08
C PRO A 895 -54.74 12.31 -8.89
N LEU A 896 -54.71 11.05 -8.46
CA LEU A 896 -55.87 10.26 -8.07
C LEU A 896 -56.59 10.82 -6.83
N LEU A 897 -55.83 11.42 -5.92
CA LEU A 897 -56.30 11.97 -4.66
C LEU A 897 -55.31 13.04 -4.20
N THR A 898 -55.83 14.19 -3.76
CA THR A 898 -55.06 15.18 -3.01
C THR A 898 -55.72 15.38 -1.65
N VAL A 899 -54.94 15.23 -0.59
CA VAL A 899 -55.35 15.40 0.80
C VAL A 899 -54.70 16.68 1.32
N SER A 900 -55.51 17.63 1.77
CA SER A 900 -55.03 18.86 2.41
C SER A 900 -55.45 18.90 3.89
N LEU A 901 -54.86 19.82 4.65
CA LEU A 901 -55.29 20.14 6.02
C LEU A 901 -56.70 20.74 5.99
N GLY A 902 -57.73 19.88 6.03
CA GLY A 902 -59.14 20.27 6.22
C GLY A 902 -60.10 19.77 5.15
N GLU A 903 -59.65 19.50 3.92
CA GLU A 903 -60.50 19.03 2.82
C GLU A 903 -59.78 17.94 2.01
N GLY A 904 -60.50 16.85 1.71
CA GLY A 904 -60.07 15.83 0.77
C GLY A 904 -60.99 15.88 -0.44
N THR A 905 -60.48 16.29 -1.59
CA THR A 905 -61.20 16.17 -2.86
C THR A 905 -61.04 14.74 -3.35
N ALA A 906 -62.02 13.89 -3.02
CA ALA A 906 -62.00 12.48 -3.38
C ALA A 906 -62.11 12.30 -4.91
N GLY A 907 -61.05 11.77 -5.53
CA GLY A 907 -61.15 11.10 -6.83
C GLY A 907 -61.66 9.66 -6.67
N THR A 908 -62.17 9.09 -7.75
CA THR A 908 -62.95 7.83 -7.78
C THR A 908 -62.21 6.54 -7.40
N CYS A 909 -60.92 6.57 -7.01
CA CYS A 909 -60.10 5.36 -6.87
C CYS A 909 -59.34 5.18 -5.54
N LEU A 910 -59.14 6.23 -4.72
CA LEU A 910 -58.49 6.15 -3.40
C LEU A 910 -59.36 6.82 -2.34
N ARG A 911 -59.58 6.15 -1.21
CA ARG A 911 -60.36 6.66 -0.07
C ARG A 911 -59.51 6.65 1.19
N VAL A 912 -59.53 7.75 1.93
CA VAL A 912 -58.98 7.81 3.29
C VAL A 912 -59.83 6.93 4.21
N LEU A 913 -59.24 5.85 4.74
CA LEU A 913 -59.93 4.91 5.63
C LEU A 913 -60.02 5.44 7.06
N GLU A 914 -58.93 6.03 7.55
CA GLU A 914 -58.81 6.56 8.90
C GLU A 914 -57.87 7.77 8.88
N ARG A 915 -58.19 8.79 9.69
CA ARG A 915 -57.34 9.96 9.91
C ARG A 915 -57.06 10.08 11.39
N VAL A 916 -55.80 9.89 11.78
CA VAL A 916 -55.34 10.06 13.16
C VAL A 916 -54.42 11.27 13.22
N ALA A 917 -54.56 12.11 14.24
CA ALA A 917 -53.71 13.27 14.45
C ALA A 917 -53.39 13.43 15.94
N ARG A 918 -52.13 13.77 16.24
CA ARG A 918 -51.69 14.14 17.59
C ARG A 918 -51.11 15.55 17.54
N PRO A 919 -51.85 16.58 18.01
CA PRO A 919 -51.30 17.94 18.08
C PRO A 919 -50.16 17.98 19.11
N CYS A 920 -49.17 18.83 18.86
CA CYS A 920 -48.01 19.00 19.75
C CYS A 920 -47.30 17.68 20.08
N ALA A 921 -47.20 16.76 19.11
CA ALA A 921 -46.48 15.49 19.27
C ALA A 921 -45.01 15.71 19.66
N HIS A 922 -44.42 16.82 19.21
CA HIS A 922 -43.09 17.30 19.56
C HIS A 922 -43.12 18.81 19.84
N ALA A 923 -42.07 19.32 20.49
CA ALA A 923 -41.91 20.75 20.78
C ALA A 923 -41.38 21.54 19.56
N ALA A 924 -40.87 20.84 18.54
CA ALA A 924 -40.41 21.39 17.28
C ALA A 924 -40.94 20.56 16.10
N HIS A 925 -40.52 20.90 14.88
CA HIS A 925 -40.94 20.20 13.68
C HIS A 925 -40.36 18.78 13.64
N VAL A 926 -41.21 17.83 13.22
CA VAL A 926 -40.84 16.42 13.06
C VAL A 926 -40.13 16.24 11.72
N THR A 927 -38.90 15.75 11.76
CA THR A 927 -38.06 15.54 10.57
C THR A 927 -37.94 14.07 10.18
N GLY A 928 -38.09 13.15 11.15
CA GLY A 928 -38.07 11.72 10.94
C GLY A 928 -39.37 11.05 11.37
N ILE A 929 -39.98 10.27 10.47
CA ILE A 929 -41.03 9.30 10.83
C ILE A 929 -40.69 7.98 10.15
N ARG A 930 -40.78 6.88 10.91
CA ARG A 930 -40.63 5.51 10.40
C ARG A 930 -41.67 4.61 11.03
N VAL A 931 -42.30 3.78 10.21
CA VAL A 931 -43.23 2.74 10.67
C VAL A 931 -42.42 1.47 10.88
N LEU A 932 -42.37 0.97 12.12
CA LEU A 932 -41.72 -0.30 12.45
C LEU A 932 -42.66 -1.47 12.14
N ARG A 933 -43.89 -1.36 12.63
CA ARG A 933 -44.99 -2.31 12.42
C ARG A 933 -46.29 -1.54 12.15
N PRO A 934 -47.34 -2.17 11.61
CA PRO A 934 -48.61 -1.48 11.36
C PRO A 934 -49.18 -0.77 12.60
N ASP A 935 -48.88 -1.27 13.80
CA ASP A 935 -49.27 -0.72 15.09
C ASP A 935 -48.18 0.11 15.80
N LEU A 936 -46.94 0.15 15.30
CA LEU A 936 -45.82 0.85 15.93
C LEU A 936 -45.10 1.80 14.97
N LEU A 937 -44.91 3.05 15.42
CA LEU A 937 -44.17 4.06 14.67
C LEU A 937 -43.17 4.79 15.57
N LEU A 938 -42.08 5.23 14.97
CA LEU A 938 -41.09 6.12 15.56
C LEU A 938 -41.22 7.49 14.92
N SER A 939 -41.14 8.54 15.75
CA SER A 939 -40.94 9.91 15.29
C SER A 939 -39.75 10.54 15.99
N ALA A 940 -39.04 11.39 15.25
CA ALA A 940 -37.91 12.14 15.75
C ALA A 940 -37.97 13.57 15.22
N SER A 941 -37.52 14.52 16.05
CA SER A 941 -37.70 15.95 15.82
C SER A 941 -36.48 16.75 16.25
N VAL A 942 -36.38 17.98 15.75
CA VAL A 942 -35.31 18.94 16.08
C VAL A 942 -35.27 19.30 17.57
N ASP A 943 -36.34 19.00 18.33
CA ASP A 943 -36.35 19.08 19.81
C ASP A 943 -35.53 17.98 20.51
N GLN A 944 -34.75 17.19 19.75
CA GLN A 944 -33.86 16.14 20.24
C GLN A 944 -34.57 15.00 20.97
N ARG A 945 -35.84 14.75 20.61
CA ARG A 945 -36.65 13.65 21.18
C ARG A 945 -36.98 12.62 20.12
N LEU A 946 -36.66 11.37 20.42
CA LEU A 946 -37.14 10.18 19.72
C LEU A 946 -38.34 9.62 20.50
N THR A 947 -39.50 9.51 19.87
CA THR A 947 -40.71 9.00 20.51
C THR A 947 -41.22 7.76 19.77
N LEU A 948 -41.45 6.69 20.53
CA LEU A 948 -42.11 5.47 20.07
C LEU A 948 -43.60 5.59 20.37
N TRP A 949 -44.43 5.34 19.35
CA TRP A 949 -45.88 5.40 19.47
C TRP A 949 -46.52 4.09 19.10
N ARG A 950 -47.67 3.85 19.74
CA ARG A 950 -48.61 2.80 19.36
C ARG A 950 -49.80 3.42 18.64
N ARG A 951 -50.16 2.86 17.50
CA ARG A 951 -51.40 3.16 16.78
C ARG A 951 -52.52 2.30 17.38
N GLY A 952 -53.43 2.92 18.10
CA GLY A 952 -54.62 2.28 18.69
C GLY A 952 -55.91 2.70 17.97
N PRO A 953 -57.06 2.08 18.32
CA PRO A 953 -58.37 2.51 17.84
C PRO A 953 -58.65 3.94 18.31
N GLY A 954 -58.55 4.92 17.41
CA GLY A 954 -58.86 6.33 17.68
C GLY A 954 -57.69 7.24 18.04
N GLY A 955 -56.42 6.80 17.94
CA GLY A 955 -55.30 7.66 18.34
C GLY A 955 -53.88 7.12 18.16
N LEU A 956 -52.92 8.02 18.39
CA LEU A 956 -51.51 7.69 18.60
C LEU A 956 -51.17 7.86 20.08
N ASP A 957 -50.77 6.77 20.74
CA ASP A 957 -50.39 6.73 22.14
C ASP A 957 -48.86 6.69 22.28
N VAL A 958 -48.31 7.49 23.19
CA VAL A 958 -46.87 7.49 23.49
C VAL A 958 -46.51 6.26 24.31
N LEU A 959 -45.57 5.45 23.83
CA LEU A 959 -45.01 4.33 24.58
C LEU A 959 -43.74 4.72 25.34
N SER A 960 -42.82 5.41 24.67
CA SER A 960 -41.57 5.88 25.26
C SER A 960 -41.04 7.09 24.53
N THR A 961 -40.30 7.93 25.25
CA THR A 961 -39.56 9.07 24.69
C THR A 961 -38.13 9.04 25.23
N THR A 962 -37.17 9.18 24.33
CA THR A 962 -35.74 9.17 24.64
C THR A 962 -35.08 10.40 24.03
N PHE A 963 -34.16 11.02 24.76
CA PHE A 963 -33.37 12.12 24.24
C PHE A 963 -32.18 11.59 23.46
N PHE A 964 -31.83 12.28 22.37
CA PHE A 964 -30.61 12.03 21.60
C PHE A 964 -29.75 13.30 21.58
N HIS A 965 -28.47 13.17 21.26
CA HIS A 965 -27.49 14.24 21.34
C HIS A 965 -27.25 14.96 20.01
N VAL A 966 -27.71 14.38 18.89
CA VAL A 966 -27.63 15.01 17.56
C VAL A 966 -28.48 16.30 17.51
N PRO A 967 -27.89 17.48 17.33
CA PRO A 967 -28.64 18.71 17.07
C PRO A 967 -29.14 18.75 15.62
N ASP A 968 -30.17 19.56 15.37
CA ASP A 968 -30.71 19.84 14.03
C ASP A 968 -30.94 18.57 13.20
N LEU A 969 -31.78 17.68 13.76
CA LEU A 969 -32.04 16.37 13.18
C LEU A 969 -32.56 16.50 11.74
N ALA A 970 -31.83 15.93 10.79
CA ALA A 970 -32.18 15.95 9.38
C ALA A 970 -32.94 14.67 8.95
N GLU A 971 -32.47 13.49 9.33
CA GLU A 971 -33.11 12.22 8.95
C GLU A 971 -32.97 11.12 10.02
N LEU A 972 -33.91 10.17 9.97
CA LEU A 972 -33.99 8.97 10.79
C LEU A 972 -34.11 7.74 9.88
N ASP A 973 -33.31 6.71 10.12
CA ASP A 973 -33.51 5.37 9.54
C ASP A 973 -33.55 4.31 10.66
N CYS A 974 -34.32 3.24 10.48
CA CYS A 974 -34.49 2.22 11.53
C CYS A 974 -34.73 0.81 10.97
N TRP A 975 -34.36 -0.19 11.75
CA TRP A 975 -34.57 -1.61 11.43
C TRP A 975 -34.77 -2.43 12.70
N GLU A 976 -35.45 -3.57 12.55
CA GLU A 976 -35.64 -4.53 13.64
C GLU A 976 -34.45 -5.48 13.75
N VAL A 977 -34.12 -5.87 14.99
CA VAL A 977 -33.05 -6.80 15.35
C VAL A 977 -33.61 -7.85 16.29
N THR A 978 -33.47 -9.13 15.93
CA THR A 978 -33.88 -10.25 16.76
C THR A 978 -32.71 -10.69 17.65
N GLU A 979 -32.90 -10.64 18.97
CA GLU A 979 -31.85 -11.04 19.91
C GLU A 979 -31.79 -12.56 20.13
N ALA A 980 -30.62 -13.02 20.59
CA ALA A 980 -30.41 -14.39 21.07
C ALA A 980 -31.23 -14.63 22.35
N GLY A 981 -32.50 -15.00 22.16
CA GLY A 981 -33.53 -15.06 23.21
C GLY A 981 -34.94 -14.77 22.69
N GLY A 982 -35.11 -14.36 21.42
CA GLY A 982 -36.40 -14.11 20.79
C GLY A 982 -37.02 -12.76 21.13
N VAL A 983 -36.32 -11.91 21.88
CA VAL A 983 -36.75 -10.52 22.17
C VAL A 983 -36.55 -9.67 20.91
N LEU A 984 -37.65 -9.05 20.46
CA LEU A 984 -37.63 -8.09 19.35
C LEU A 984 -37.10 -6.74 19.86
N SER A 985 -35.99 -6.29 19.28
CA SER A 985 -35.42 -4.97 19.50
C SER A 985 -35.43 -4.18 18.19
N TYR A 986 -35.30 -2.86 18.29
CA TYR A 986 -35.11 -1.99 17.13
C TYR A 986 -33.83 -1.20 17.30
N CYS A 987 -33.15 -0.97 16.19
CA CYS A 987 -32.04 -0.04 16.09
C CYS A 987 -32.47 1.12 15.19
N CYS A 988 -32.04 2.32 15.54
CA CYS A 988 -32.24 3.49 14.71
C CYS A 988 -30.99 4.34 14.65
N VAL A 989 -30.77 4.95 13.48
CA VAL A 989 -29.70 5.89 13.23
C VAL A 989 -30.31 7.27 12.99
N LEU A 990 -29.77 8.26 13.68
CA LEU A 990 -30.19 9.66 13.67
C LEU A 990 -29.03 10.49 13.12
N CYS A 991 -29.31 11.33 12.13
CA CYS A 991 -28.30 12.21 11.55
C CYS A 991 -28.74 13.68 11.53
N GLY A 992 -27.77 14.58 11.68
CA GLY A 992 -27.94 16.03 11.75
C GLY A 992 -26.55 16.65 11.93
N GLN A 993 -26.35 17.46 12.96
CA GLN A 993 -25.00 17.87 13.38
C GLN A 993 -24.30 16.76 14.18
N GLY A 994 -24.02 15.65 13.50
CA GLY A 994 -23.48 14.42 14.08
C GLY A 994 -24.27 13.19 13.63
N LEU A 995 -23.82 12.03 14.09
CA LEU A 995 -24.44 10.74 13.84
C LEU A 995 -24.57 9.99 15.17
N GLU A 996 -25.75 9.48 15.48
CA GLU A 996 -25.99 8.69 16.68
C GLU A 996 -26.81 7.46 16.35
N VAL A 997 -26.43 6.32 16.93
CA VAL A 997 -27.14 5.05 16.79
C VAL A 997 -27.70 4.67 18.15
N LEU A 998 -29.02 4.54 18.20
CA LEU A 998 -29.76 4.15 19.38
C LEU A 998 -30.40 2.79 19.20
N ARG A 999 -30.56 2.09 20.32
CA ARG A 999 -31.23 0.79 20.38
C ARG A 999 -32.36 0.86 21.41
N GLY A 1000 -33.51 0.34 21.06
CA GLY A 1000 -34.67 0.21 21.94
C GLY A 1000 -35.30 -1.17 21.87
N THR A 1001 -36.17 -1.47 22.83
CA THR A 1001 -36.92 -2.73 22.88
C THR A 1001 -38.32 -2.52 22.32
N CYS A 1002 -38.78 -3.46 21.48
CA CYS A 1002 -40.15 -3.46 21.03
C CYS A 1002 -41.05 -4.11 22.09
N PRO A 1003 -42.21 -3.51 22.43
CA PRO A 1003 -43.20 -4.22 23.24
C PRO A 1003 -43.73 -5.44 22.46
N PRO A 1004 -44.10 -6.54 23.16
CA PRO A 1004 -44.64 -7.74 22.53
C PRO A 1004 -45.88 -7.43 21.69
N GLU A 1005 -46.10 -8.23 20.64
CA GLU A 1005 -47.31 -8.11 19.82
C GLU A 1005 -48.57 -8.25 20.69
N PRO A 1006 -49.58 -7.38 20.52
CA PRO A 1006 -50.87 -7.61 21.13
C PRO A 1006 -51.48 -8.91 20.56
N PRO A 1007 -52.27 -9.66 21.35
CA PRO A 1007 -53.02 -10.79 20.82
C PRO A 1007 -53.89 -10.32 19.65
N PRO A 1008 -54.09 -11.16 18.60
CA PRO A 1008 -54.87 -10.77 17.45
C PRO A 1008 -56.26 -10.31 17.91
N LEU A 1009 -56.64 -9.09 17.49
CA LEU A 1009 -58.00 -8.59 17.66
C LEU A 1009 -58.95 -9.59 16.98
N GLU A 1010 -59.82 -10.22 17.77
CA GLU A 1010 -60.93 -11.00 17.23
C GLU A 1010 -61.68 -10.13 16.21
N ALA A 1011 -61.90 -10.67 15.02
CA ALA A 1011 -62.57 -9.96 13.94
C ALA A 1011 -63.91 -9.40 14.47
N PRO A 1012 -64.25 -8.13 14.22
CA PRO A 1012 -65.57 -7.62 14.57
C PRO A 1012 -66.61 -8.42 13.78
N GLN A 1013 -67.56 -9.04 14.50
CA GLN A 1013 -68.73 -9.71 13.92
C GLN A 1013 -69.64 -8.75 13.17
#